data_AF-A0AAN1SYT5-F1
#
_entry.id   AF-A0AAN1SYT5-F1
#
_cell.length_a   1.000
_cell.length_b   1.000
_cell.length_c   1.000
_cell.angle_alpha   90.00
_cell.angle_beta   90.00
_cell.angle_gamma   90.00
#
_symmetry.space_group_name_H-M   'P 1'
#
loop_
_entity.id
_entity.type
_entity.pdbx_description
1 polymer ?
#
loop_
_entity_poly.entity_id
_entity_poly.type
_entity_poly.pdbx_seq_one_letter_code
_entity_poly.pdbx_strand_id
1 'polypeptide(L)'
;MNQIRLILSGMLAALLGYSIPCDAEDIDIYSGLGILGNVPNVLLVLDNAANFSSSSAGSTCIIDGVATAMSGSVGGIEQCALYNVVNGLPVNPDGSARVNIGVMVYNSNNIRDVNNANCGAVSSTGGCLAQPLIAMDAAHKPGLLAWIKSWTTTGGTGNGAIKASGEATAATMQEAWAYYHGSTGLSGRSYADIKPPAGCQKNFVIFIGNSFSSSGTPGDAPDSASNALNNAPGVTAAQKTLITNRVSTSCGAFTFPTSAHETKGFYADEWARYMNQADLYSTPTGVQNITTYTVGILGASCQSEYAALLTNMARYGAGKYFATNDYSSLVVAILKILNEVQAVNSVFSSSSLPVSSNAQGTFLNQIYMGMFRPDAGALPRWAGNLKQYSFILDPATGSLQLGDSIGNPALDSSGTGFLSPNAVSFWTCSRTDNPYYTGTLTATQQALLAANGQTCATDPVSTVDPATGGFWINYPSMLNSAGKGFDLPDGELVEKGGAGQRIRLTNLSDDYSDPAGATTNPRKLYTYCPSGTSCNADLTNAANAFDTANTNITAVMFGGSSSVNITNLTRSGTTTTVTTAGNHGFTTGDSITIANATPDNYNGTFTIAVTDATHFTYPIAEYPPTPATGTYTASKPGTPRSILLLTRSGTTMTAISLAHGFTVGNTVTLSGANQPEYNGTFTITNATTDTFTFTISATENRYPRWQHLHQHSESDRRLPVALHVHRNHQCTERVSPGGGANCGPNDGNGNDQLQSRLQYGQSRHADRCRG
;
A
#
# COMPACT_ATOMS: atom_id res chain seq x y z
N MET A 1 -45.23 -66.89 -3.07
CA MET A 1 -44.45 -66.16 -2.03
C MET A 1 -42.96 -66.04 -2.35
N ASN A 2 -42.31 -67.01 -3.00
CA ASN A 2 -40.86 -66.95 -3.28
C ASN A 2 -40.45 -65.94 -4.36
N GLN A 3 -41.27 -65.69 -5.38
CA GLN A 3 -40.93 -64.69 -6.42
C GLN A 3 -41.03 -63.24 -5.92
N ILE A 4 -41.97 -62.94 -5.02
CA ILE A 4 -42.12 -61.60 -4.44
C ILE A 4 -40.93 -61.26 -3.55
N ARG A 5 -40.40 -62.24 -2.79
CA ARG A 5 -39.19 -62.06 -1.98
C ARG A 5 -37.95 -61.84 -2.83
N LEU A 6 -37.83 -62.53 -3.98
CA LEU A 6 -36.69 -62.33 -4.88
C LEU A 6 -36.70 -60.95 -5.54
N ILE A 7 -37.90 -60.44 -5.90
CA ILE A 7 -38.07 -59.09 -6.46
C ILE A 7 -37.78 -58.03 -5.39
N LEU A 8 -38.26 -58.22 -4.15
CA LEU A 8 -37.99 -57.30 -3.03
C LEU A 8 -36.50 -57.29 -2.64
N SER A 9 -35.83 -58.44 -2.64
CA SER A 9 -34.39 -58.51 -2.40
C SER A 9 -33.57 -57.91 -3.55
N GLY A 10 -34.04 -58.03 -4.79
CA GLY A 10 -33.44 -57.37 -5.95
C GLY A 10 -33.57 -55.84 -5.91
N MET A 11 -34.74 -55.32 -5.49
CA MET A 11 -34.94 -53.88 -5.29
C MET A 11 -34.11 -53.33 -4.13
N LEU A 12 -33.96 -54.08 -3.03
CA LEU A 12 -33.13 -53.68 -1.89
C LEU A 12 -31.63 -53.65 -2.24
N ALA A 13 -31.16 -54.60 -3.06
CA ALA A 13 -29.78 -54.60 -3.56
C ALA A 13 -29.51 -53.47 -4.58
N ALA A 14 -30.50 -53.09 -5.39
CA ALA A 14 -30.39 -51.95 -6.30
C ALA A 14 -30.39 -50.60 -5.56
N LEU A 15 -31.11 -50.49 -4.43
CA LEU A 15 -31.14 -49.31 -3.56
C LEU A 15 -29.84 -49.11 -2.75
N LEU A 16 -29.11 -50.20 -2.44
CA LEU A 16 -27.82 -50.13 -1.74
C LEU A 16 -26.62 -49.92 -2.67
N GLY A 17 -26.80 -50.09 -3.99
CA GLY A 17 -25.78 -49.88 -5.02
C GLY A 17 -25.79 -48.48 -5.65
N TYR A 18 -26.84 -47.68 -5.39
CA TYR A 18 -26.87 -46.26 -5.77
C TYR A 18 -26.17 -45.44 -4.68
N SER A 19 -24.86 -45.29 -4.79
CA SER A 19 -24.18 -44.16 -4.17
C SER A 19 -24.72 -42.88 -4.83
N ILE A 20 -25.73 -42.28 -4.19
CA ILE A 20 -26.10 -40.90 -4.44
C ILE A 20 -24.79 -40.10 -4.24
N PRO A 21 -24.34 -39.28 -5.20
CA PRO A 21 -23.33 -38.30 -4.87
C PRO A 21 -23.92 -37.48 -3.72
N CYS A 22 -23.34 -37.65 -2.52
CA CYS A 22 -23.47 -36.68 -1.47
C CYS A 22 -22.71 -35.46 -2.00
N ASP A 23 -23.39 -34.64 -2.79
CA ASP A 23 -23.04 -33.24 -2.84
C ASP A 23 -23.27 -32.76 -1.41
N ALA A 24 -22.17 -32.43 -0.74
CA ALA A 24 -22.28 -31.62 0.45
C ALA A 24 -23.05 -30.37 0.04
N GLU A 25 -24.30 -30.27 0.48
CA GLU A 25 -25.01 -29.00 0.51
C GLU A 25 -24.26 -28.16 1.55
N ASP A 26 -23.21 -27.47 1.08
CA ASP A 26 -22.69 -26.32 1.78
C ASP A 26 -23.92 -25.45 2.10
N ILE A 27 -24.06 -25.04 3.36
CA ILE A 27 -25.09 -24.07 3.72
C ILE A 27 -24.64 -22.77 3.06
N ASP A 28 -25.08 -22.61 1.80
CA ASP A 28 -24.90 -21.44 0.97
C ASP A 28 -25.75 -20.31 1.56
N ILE A 29 -25.26 -19.74 2.67
CA ILE A 29 -25.69 -18.43 3.18
C ILE A 29 -25.36 -17.30 2.18
N TYR A 30 -24.61 -17.64 1.13
CA TYR A 30 -24.29 -16.82 -0.04
C TYR A 30 -24.83 -17.43 -1.35
N SER A 31 -26.01 -18.03 -1.37
CA SER A 31 -26.63 -18.52 -2.60
C SER A 31 -26.98 -17.38 -3.57
N GLY A 32 -25.96 -16.94 -4.30
CA GLY A 32 -26.03 -15.91 -5.32
C GLY A 32 -24.63 -15.38 -5.65
N LEU A 33 -24.04 -15.92 -6.72
CA LEU A 33 -22.95 -15.36 -7.55
C LEU A 33 -21.52 -15.87 -7.26
N GLY A 34 -21.08 -16.81 -8.10
CA GLY A 34 -19.69 -17.20 -8.23
C GLY A 34 -19.42 -18.05 -9.47
N ILE A 35 -19.97 -17.70 -10.64
CA ILE A 35 -19.55 -18.33 -11.90
C ILE A 35 -18.40 -17.50 -12.50
N LEU A 36 -17.30 -18.17 -12.82
CA LEU A 36 -16.21 -17.70 -13.67
C LEU A 36 -16.77 -16.96 -14.91
N GLY A 37 -16.49 -15.67 -15.09
CA GLY A 37 -16.68 -15.00 -16.39
C GLY A 37 -17.21 -13.56 -16.44
N ASN A 38 -17.54 -12.89 -15.32
CA ASN A 38 -18.11 -11.53 -15.40
C ASN A 38 -17.14 -10.44 -14.95
N VAL A 39 -16.29 -10.00 -15.89
CA VAL A 39 -15.46 -8.79 -15.73
C VAL A 39 -16.39 -7.57 -15.58
N PRO A 40 -16.25 -6.73 -14.54
CA PRO A 40 -17.09 -5.57 -14.33
C PRO A 40 -16.86 -4.49 -15.40
N ASN A 41 -17.93 -3.79 -15.76
CA ASN A 41 -17.94 -2.72 -16.74
C ASN A 41 -17.96 -1.37 -16.04
N VAL A 42 -16.96 -0.52 -16.30
CA VAL A 42 -16.83 0.80 -15.69
C VAL A 42 -16.80 1.86 -16.78
N LEU A 43 -17.77 2.76 -16.77
CA LEU A 43 -17.80 3.93 -17.62
C LEU A 43 -17.35 5.15 -16.81
N LEU A 44 -16.22 5.73 -17.19
CA LEU A 44 -15.75 7.01 -16.65
C LEU A 44 -16.50 8.13 -17.36
N VAL A 45 -17.19 8.98 -16.61
CA VAL A 45 -17.87 10.17 -17.14
C VAL A 45 -17.11 11.40 -16.64
N LEU A 46 -16.60 12.24 -17.54
CA LEU A 46 -15.73 13.36 -17.17
C LEU A 46 -16.37 14.70 -17.47
N ASP A 47 -16.29 15.61 -16.51
CA ASP A 47 -16.60 17.02 -16.70
C ASP A 47 -15.44 17.73 -17.42
N ASN A 48 -15.62 17.85 -18.73
CA ASN A 48 -14.72 18.48 -19.67
C ASN A 48 -15.15 19.92 -20.06
N ALA A 49 -15.97 20.60 -19.25
CA ALA A 49 -16.51 21.92 -19.55
C ALA A 49 -15.45 23.05 -19.36
N ALA A 50 -15.88 24.24 -18.95
CA ALA A 50 -15.00 25.41 -18.82
C ALA A 50 -13.83 25.18 -17.84
N ASN A 51 -14.08 24.44 -16.75
CA ASN A 51 -13.08 24.21 -15.71
C ASN A 51 -11.91 23.30 -16.17
N PHE A 52 -12.12 22.49 -17.20
CA PHE A 52 -11.10 21.59 -17.77
C PHE A 52 -9.83 22.33 -18.21
N SER A 53 -9.96 23.57 -18.68
CA SER A 53 -8.85 24.46 -19.05
C SER A 53 -8.48 25.49 -17.99
N SER A 54 -9.11 25.46 -16.81
CA SER A 54 -8.79 26.40 -15.73
C SER A 54 -7.41 26.09 -15.14
N SER A 55 -6.79 27.10 -14.53
CA SER A 55 -5.47 26.96 -13.91
C SER A 55 -5.52 26.06 -12.67
N SER A 56 -4.67 25.04 -12.62
CA SER A 56 -4.48 24.15 -11.47
C SER A 56 -3.34 24.61 -10.54
N ALA A 57 -3.08 25.92 -10.49
CA ALA A 57 -2.13 26.57 -9.58
C ALA A 57 -0.70 25.97 -9.59
N GLY A 58 -0.22 25.49 -10.76
CA GLY A 58 1.13 24.96 -10.93
C GLY A 58 1.24 23.43 -10.92
N SER A 59 0.12 22.70 -10.86
CA SER A 59 0.13 21.24 -11.01
C SER A 59 0.67 20.84 -12.39
N THR A 60 1.78 20.13 -12.42
CA THR A 60 2.41 19.70 -13.69
C THR A 60 2.07 18.24 -13.96
N CYS A 61 1.44 17.97 -15.10
CA CYS A 61 1.15 16.60 -15.51
C CYS A 61 2.32 16.06 -16.34
N ILE A 62 3.06 15.10 -15.79
CA ILE A 62 4.21 14.48 -16.45
C ILE A 62 3.87 13.04 -16.82
N ILE A 63 3.96 12.71 -18.11
CA ILE A 63 3.80 11.37 -18.64
C ILE A 63 5.07 11.00 -19.40
N ASP A 64 5.67 9.86 -19.10
CA ASP A 64 6.94 9.40 -19.68
C ASP A 64 8.09 10.42 -19.55
N GLY A 65 8.14 11.14 -18.43
CA GLY A 65 9.15 12.16 -18.16
C GLY A 65 8.95 13.49 -18.91
N VAL A 66 7.85 13.65 -19.65
CA VAL A 66 7.54 14.85 -20.43
C VAL A 66 6.26 15.52 -19.90
N ALA A 67 6.32 16.84 -19.69
CA ALA A 67 5.15 17.64 -19.36
C ALA A 67 4.14 17.62 -20.52
N THR A 68 2.89 17.26 -20.23
CA THR A 68 1.85 17.18 -21.26
C THR A 68 1.32 18.56 -21.65
N ALA A 69 0.62 18.64 -22.79
CA ALA A 69 -0.07 19.85 -23.22
C ALA A 69 -1.16 20.34 -22.23
N MET A 70 -1.57 19.48 -21.29
CA MET A 70 -2.53 19.78 -20.22
C MET A 70 -1.85 20.26 -18.94
N SER A 71 -0.52 20.31 -18.88
CA SER A 71 0.21 20.74 -17.68
C SER A 71 -0.20 22.15 -17.27
N GLY A 72 -0.46 22.35 -15.98
CA GLY A 72 -0.96 23.61 -15.43
C GLY A 72 -2.46 23.82 -15.54
N SER A 73 -3.22 22.89 -16.15
CA SER A 73 -4.68 22.91 -16.14
C SER A 73 -5.29 21.85 -15.20
N VAL A 74 -6.57 22.00 -14.87
CA VAL A 74 -7.31 20.99 -14.09
C VAL A 74 -7.55 19.72 -14.90
N GLY A 75 -7.80 19.84 -16.20
CA GLY A 75 -7.83 18.67 -17.09
C GLY A 75 -6.48 17.93 -17.13
N GLY A 76 -5.37 18.60 -16.78
CA GLY A 76 -4.07 17.95 -16.56
C GLY A 76 -4.02 17.10 -15.29
N ILE A 77 -4.73 17.48 -14.22
CA ILE A 77 -4.89 16.64 -13.02
C ILE A 77 -5.62 15.35 -13.40
N GLU A 78 -6.73 15.46 -14.14
CA GLU A 78 -7.51 14.32 -14.63
C GLU A 78 -6.69 13.44 -15.58
N GLN A 79 -6.01 14.03 -16.57
CA GLN A 79 -5.20 13.32 -17.54
C GLN A 79 -4.15 12.45 -16.85
N CYS A 80 -3.37 13.05 -15.94
CA CYS A 80 -2.33 12.31 -15.25
C CYS A 80 -2.92 11.24 -14.32
N ALA A 81 -3.98 11.55 -13.57
CA ALA A 81 -4.59 10.59 -12.66
C ALA A 81 -5.10 9.36 -13.41
N LEU A 82 -5.85 9.59 -14.50
CA LEU A 82 -6.38 8.53 -15.33
C LEU A 82 -5.28 7.72 -16.02
N TYR A 83 -4.25 8.38 -16.55
CA TYR A 83 -3.10 7.68 -17.13
C TYR A 83 -2.45 6.74 -16.11
N ASN A 84 -2.19 7.21 -14.89
CA ASN A 84 -1.51 6.41 -13.87
C ASN A 84 -2.40 5.31 -13.29
N VAL A 85 -3.70 5.55 -13.12
CA VAL A 85 -4.66 4.49 -12.76
C VAL A 85 -4.63 3.41 -13.83
N VAL A 86 -4.89 3.77 -15.09
CA VAL A 86 -4.95 2.79 -16.19
C VAL A 86 -3.63 2.04 -16.29
N ASN A 87 -2.48 2.74 -16.27
CA ASN A 87 -1.15 2.16 -16.32
C ASN A 87 -0.87 1.21 -15.14
N GLY A 88 -1.38 1.51 -13.94
CA GLY A 88 -1.22 0.70 -12.74
C GLY A 88 -2.15 -0.51 -12.62
N LEU A 89 -3.18 -0.63 -13.47
CA LEU A 89 -4.14 -1.74 -13.36
C LEU A 89 -3.49 -3.11 -13.61
N PRO A 90 -3.64 -4.08 -12.68
CA PRO A 90 -3.15 -5.43 -12.84
C PRO A 90 -4.06 -6.26 -13.76
N VAL A 91 -3.47 -7.23 -14.45
CA VAL A 91 -4.19 -8.28 -15.18
C VAL A 91 -4.26 -9.56 -14.36
N ASN A 92 -5.09 -10.52 -14.76
CA ASN A 92 -5.08 -11.86 -14.19
C ASN A 92 -3.82 -12.62 -14.63
N PRO A 93 -3.43 -13.71 -13.93
CA PRO A 93 -2.27 -14.52 -14.31
C PRO A 93 -2.35 -15.10 -15.73
N ASP A 94 -3.56 -15.29 -16.26
CA ASP A 94 -3.82 -15.75 -17.64
C ASP A 94 -3.78 -14.61 -18.68
N GLY A 95 -3.49 -13.38 -18.25
CA GLY A 95 -3.44 -12.19 -19.11
C GLY A 95 -4.80 -11.53 -19.34
N SER A 96 -5.90 -12.08 -18.83
CA SER A 96 -7.24 -11.49 -18.97
C SER A 96 -7.42 -10.22 -18.13
N ALA A 97 -8.30 -9.34 -18.58
CA ALA A 97 -8.63 -8.10 -17.88
C ALA A 97 -9.41 -8.37 -16.59
N ARG A 98 -9.15 -7.56 -15.55
CA ARG A 98 -9.94 -7.56 -14.30
C ARG A 98 -11.11 -6.57 -14.30
N VAL A 99 -11.10 -5.62 -15.24
CA VAL A 99 -12.13 -4.60 -15.42
C VAL A 99 -12.15 -4.16 -16.87
N ASN A 100 -13.34 -3.82 -17.38
CA ASN A 100 -13.50 -3.12 -18.66
C ASN A 100 -13.72 -1.64 -18.39
N ILE A 101 -13.00 -0.75 -19.09
CA ILE A 101 -13.09 0.71 -18.89
C ILE A 101 -13.48 1.39 -20.20
N GLY A 102 -14.50 2.24 -20.14
CA GLY A 102 -14.87 3.18 -21.20
C GLY A 102 -14.81 4.62 -20.69
N VAL A 103 -14.81 5.58 -21.62
CA VAL A 103 -14.74 7.02 -21.28
C VAL A 103 -15.79 7.80 -22.07
N MET A 104 -16.63 8.53 -21.33
CA MET A 104 -17.61 9.46 -21.83
C MET A 104 -17.31 10.86 -21.28
N VAL A 105 -17.56 11.87 -22.10
CA VAL A 105 -17.33 13.29 -21.76
C VAL A 105 -18.56 14.10 -22.18
N TYR A 106 -18.73 15.35 -21.74
CA TYR A 106 -19.84 16.16 -22.24
C TYR A 106 -19.71 16.39 -23.75
N ASN A 107 -20.84 16.30 -24.44
CA ASN A 107 -20.90 16.51 -25.88
C ASN A 107 -21.00 17.99 -26.18
N SER A 108 -19.99 18.55 -26.85
CA SER A 108 -20.04 19.87 -27.46
C SER A 108 -18.76 20.08 -28.27
N ASN A 109 -18.63 21.18 -29.01
CA ASN A 109 -17.35 21.55 -29.64
C ASN A 109 -16.75 20.51 -30.61
N ASN A 110 -17.60 19.74 -31.33
CA ASN A 110 -17.21 18.78 -32.37
C ASN A 110 -16.28 17.64 -31.89
N ILE A 111 -16.43 17.22 -30.62
CA ILE A 111 -15.68 16.11 -30.04
C ILE A 111 -15.93 14.82 -30.84
N ARG A 112 -14.86 14.04 -31.01
CA ARG A 112 -14.81 12.83 -31.82
C ARG A 112 -14.64 11.59 -30.96
N ASP A 113 -15.27 10.49 -31.36
CA ASP A 113 -15.02 9.19 -30.76
C ASP A 113 -13.76 8.51 -31.30
N VAL A 114 -13.45 7.31 -30.79
CA VAL A 114 -12.32 6.48 -31.21
C VAL A 114 -12.29 6.15 -32.71
N ASN A 115 -13.45 6.19 -33.39
CA ASN A 115 -13.58 5.97 -34.83
C ASN A 115 -13.59 7.29 -35.63
N ASN A 116 -13.25 8.41 -34.98
CA ASN A 116 -13.27 9.76 -35.54
C ASN A 116 -14.67 10.24 -35.99
N ALA A 117 -15.74 9.62 -35.50
CA ALA A 117 -17.11 10.07 -35.72
C ALA A 117 -17.43 11.24 -34.79
N ASN A 118 -18.13 12.26 -35.31
CA ASN A 118 -18.61 13.38 -34.48
C ASN A 118 -19.73 12.90 -33.57
N CYS A 119 -19.51 12.96 -32.26
CA CYS A 119 -20.55 12.65 -31.28
C CYS A 119 -21.74 13.60 -31.38
N GLY A 120 -21.49 14.85 -31.74
CA GLY A 120 -22.51 15.89 -31.89
C GLY A 120 -23.09 16.02 -33.30
N ALA A 121 -23.00 14.98 -34.15
CA ALA A 121 -23.48 15.06 -35.53
C ALA A 121 -25.01 15.27 -35.62
N VAL A 122 -25.76 14.82 -34.62
CA VAL A 122 -27.23 14.89 -34.58
C VAL A 122 -27.70 15.96 -33.59
N SER A 123 -27.11 16.02 -32.39
CA SER A 123 -27.41 17.02 -31.38
C SER A 123 -26.13 17.38 -30.61
N SER A 124 -26.01 18.64 -30.17
CA SER A 124 -24.93 19.08 -29.26
C SER A 124 -25.26 18.89 -27.78
N THR A 125 -26.35 18.19 -27.46
CA THR A 125 -26.76 17.87 -26.08
C THR A 125 -26.23 16.48 -25.69
N GLY A 126 -26.18 16.18 -24.39
CA GLY A 126 -25.84 14.85 -23.89
C GLY A 126 -24.34 14.59 -23.75
N GLY A 127 -23.98 13.31 -23.80
CA GLY A 127 -22.61 12.83 -23.67
C GLY A 127 -22.00 12.42 -25.02
N CYS A 128 -20.68 12.45 -25.09
CA CYS A 128 -19.89 11.85 -26.16
C CYS A 128 -19.16 10.63 -25.60
N LEU A 129 -19.54 9.44 -26.06
CA LEU A 129 -18.77 8.21 -25.82
C LEU A 129 -17.47 8.28 -26.63
N ALA A 130 -16.43 8.83 -26.01
CA ALA A 130 -15.14 9.01 -26.65
C ALA A 130 -14.38 7.68 -26.80
N GLN A 131 -14.49 6.81 -25.80
CA GLN A 131 -13.95 5.46 -25.79
C GLN A 131 -15.03 4.49 -25.32
N PRO A 132 -15.37 3.43 -26.09
CA PRO A 132 -16.27 2.38 -25.62
C PRO A 132 -15.62 1.59 -24.47
N LEU A 133 -16.36 0.67 -23.85
CA LEU A 133 -15.76 -0.26 -22.89
C LEU A 133 -14.68 -1.10 -23.56
N ILE A 134 -13.46 -0.97 -23.05
CA ILE A 134 -12.28 -1.69 -23.50
C ILE A 134 -11.81 -2.60 -22.37
N ALA A 135 -11.48 -3.85 -22.68
CA ALA A 135 -10.87 -4.75 -21.71
C ALA A 135 -9.48 -4.23 -21.29
N MET A 136 -9.25 -4.04 -20.00
CA MET A 136 -7.95 -3.55 -19.48
C MET A 136 -6.91 -4.67 -19.41
N ASP A 137 -6.69 -5.34 -20.54
CA ASP A 137 -5.64 -6.34 -20.75
C ASP A 137 -4.37 -5.71 -21.36
N ALA A 138 -3.33 -6.52 -21.55
CA ALA A 138 -2.06 -6.06 -22.11
C ALA A 138 -2.15 -5.59 -23.57
N ALA A 139 -3.15 -6.05 -24.33
CA ALA A 139 -3.28 -5.76 -25.76
C ALA A 139 -3.96 -4.41 -26.00
N HIS A 140 -4.98 -4.06 -25.21
CA HIS A 140 -5.82 -2.89 -25.47
C HIS A 140 -5.44 -1.67 -24.63
N LYS A 141 -4.91 -1.88 -23.42
CA LYS A 141 -4.47 -0.80 -22.51
C LYS A 141 -3.53 0.24 -23.15
N PRO A 142 -2.55 -0.13 -23.99
CA PRO A 142 -1.69 0.86 -24.65
C PRO A 142 -2.43 1.89 -25.52
N GLY A 143 -3.52 1.48 -26.18
CA GLY A 143 -4.33 2.38 -27.03
C GLY A 143 -5.04 3.45 -26.21
N LEU A 144 -5.65 3.07 -25.09
CA LEU A 144 -6.30 4.00 -24.17
C LEU A 144 -5.28 4.97 -23.55
N LEU A 145 -4.11 4.48 -23.13
CA LEU A 145 -3.03 5.32 -22.59
C LEU A 145 -2.54 6.34 -23.62
N ALA A 146 -2.37 5.94 -24.88
CA ALA A 146 -1.97 6.85 -25.96
C ALA A 146 -3.02 7.94 -26.21
N TRP A 147 -4.31 7.58 -26.15
CA TRP A 147 -5.42 8.54 -26.26
C TRP A 147 -5.47 9.53 -25.09
N ILE A 148 -5.35 9.05 -23.84
CA ILE A 148 -5.28 9.93 -22.66
C ILE A 148 -4.11 10.89 -22.79
N LYS A 149 -2.94 10.41 -23.21
CA LYS A 149 -1.73 11.23 -23.40
C LYS A 149 -1.92 12.33 -24.44
N SER A 150 -2.81 12.15 -25.43
CA SER A 150 -3.03 13.13 -26.50
C SER A 150 -4.03 14.24 -26.15
N TRP A 151 -4.56 14.27 -24.92
CA TRP A 151 -5.55 15.28 -24.53
C TRP A 151 -5.03 16.71 -24.63
N THR A 152 -5.92 17.61 -25.03
CA THR A 152 -5.63 19.05 -25.16
C THR A 152 -6.70 19.92 -24.51
N THR A 153 -6.33 21.13 -24.11
CA THR A 153 -7.26 22.15 -23.58
C THR A 153 -8.04 22.86 -24.69
N THR A 154 -7.75 22.59 -25.96
CA THR A 154 -8.56 23.00 -27.11
C THR A 154 -9.58 21.92 -27.44
N GLY A 155 -10.82 22.30 -27.72
CA GLY A 155 -11.74 21.40 -28.40
C GLY A 155 -11.71 21.59 -29.91
N GLY A 156 -12.53 20.84 -30.64
CA GLY A 156 -12.54 20.80 -32.10
C GLY A 156 -12.22 19.42 -32.66
N THR A 157 -11.67 19.37 -33.87
CA THR A 157 -11.38 18.12 -34.58
C THR A 157 -9.95 17.66 -34.29
N GLY A 158 -9.79 16.51 -33.63
CA GLY A 158 -8.48 15.92 -33.39
C GLY A 158 -8.51 14.86 -32.30
N ASN A 159 -7.56 13.92 -32.35
CA ASN A 159 -7.44 12.89 -31.33
C ASN A 159 -7.08 13.51 -29.96
N GLY A 160 -7.93 13.33 -28.95
CA GLY A 160 -7.76 13.93 -27.63
C GLY A 160 -8.28 15.37 -27.48
N ALA A 161 -8.92 15.95 -28.50
CA ALA A 161 -9.60 17.25 -28.40
C ALA A 161 -10.95 17.09 -27.66
N ILE A 162 -10.88 16.81 -26.35
CA ILE A 162 -12.05 16.43 -25.55
C ILE A 162 -12.67 17.59 -24.78
N LYS A 163 -12.25 18.85 -24.96
CA LYS A 163 -12.85 19.96 -24.22
C LYS A 163 -14.20 20.40 -24.81
N ALA A 164 -15.25 20.39 -23.98
CA ALA A 164 -16.57 20.90 -24.33
C ALA A 164 -16.66 22.44 -24.21
N SER A 165 -17.64 23.01 -24.92
CA SER A 165 -18.01 24.43 -24.86
C SER A 165 -19.12 24.75 -23.85
N GLY A 166 -19.75 23.75 -23.25
CA GLY A 166 -20.80 23.93 -22.25
C GLY A 166 -20.95 22.71 -21.35
N GLU A 167 -21.71 22.88 -20.29
CA GLU A 167 -22.06 21.83 -19.32
C GLU A 167 -23.18 20.92 -19.85
N ALA A 168 -23.13 19.63 -19.50
CA ALA A 168 -24.17 18.66 -19.84
C ALA A 168 -24.29 17.56 -18.76
N THR A 169 -24.37 17.95 -17.50
CA THR A 169 -24.22 17.06 -16.33
C THR A 169 -25.24 15.91 -16.32
N ALA A 170 -26.54 16.23 -16.28
CA ALA A 170 -27.62 15.24 -16.28
C ALA A 170 -27.83 14.64 -17.66
N ALA A 171 -27.66 15.43 -18.73
CA ALA A 171 -27.81 14.92 -20.08
C ALA A 171 -26.74 13.85 -20.42
N THR A 172 -25.54 13.96 -19.85
CA THR A 172 -24.48 12.94 -20.00
C THR A 172 -24.76 11.71 -19.15
N MET A 173 -25.40 11.84 -17.97
CA MET A 173 -25.88 10.69 -17.21
C MET A 173 -26.97 9.91 -17.97
N GLN A 174 -27.89 10.62 -18.64
CA GLN A 174 -28.84 10.00 -19.54
C GLN A 174 -28.13 9.26 -20.67
N GLU A 175 -27.11 9.86 -21.27
CA GLU A 175 -26.33 9.25 -22.36
C GLU A 175 -25.61 7.98 -21.87
N ALA A 176 -25.05 8.01 -20.66
CA ALA A 176 -24.42 6.85 -20.03
C ALA A 176 -25.42 5.70 -19.83
N TRP A 177 -26.64 6.00 -19.37
CA TRP A 177 -27.73 5.03 -19.32
C TRP A 177 -28.06 4.49 -20.72
N ALA A 178 -28.19 5.37 -21.71
CA ALA A 178 -28.51 4.97 -23.08
C ALA A 178 -27.44 4.04 -23.67
N TYR A 179 -26.15 4.27 -23.35
CA TYR A 179 -25.05 3.41 -23.75
C TYR A 179 -25.16 2.01 -23.15
N TYR A 180 -25.38 1.90 -21.83
CA TYR A 180 -25.55 0.62 -21.17
C TYR A 180 -26.82 -0.11 -21.61
N HIS A 181 -27.93 0.60 -21.80
CA HIS A 181 -29.19 0.00 -22.24
C HIS A 181 -29.21 -0.33 -23.75
N GLY A 182 -28.36 0.33 -24.54
CA GLY A 182 -28.37 0.25 -26.01
C GLY A 182 -29.49 1.07 -26.66
N SER A 183 -29.92 2.13 -26.00
CA SER A 183 -30.91 3.10 -26.51
C SER A 183 -30.25 4.24 -27.30
N THR A 184 -31.07 5.16 -27.82
CA THR A 184 -30.59 6.43 -28.37
C THR A 184 -30.43 7.45 -27.25
N GLY A 185 -29.25 8.05 -27.14
CA GLY A 185 -28.98 9.12 -26.16
C GLY A 185 -29.49 10.50 -26.62
N LEU A 186 -29.41 11.49 -25.74
CA LEU A 186 -29.76 12.89 -26.03
C LEU A 186 -28.84 13.54 -27.09
N SER A 187 -27.65 12.98 -27.31
CA SER A 187 -26.79 13.32 -28.45
C SER A 187 -27.41 12.95 -29.81
N GLY A 188 -28.46 12.11 -29.81
CA GLY A 188 -29.06 11.50 -31.00
C GLY A 188 -28.33 10.25 -31.48
N ARG A 189 -27.25 9.83 -30.80
CA ARG A 189 -26.51 8.62 -31.12
C ARG A 189 -27.25 7.37 -30.64
N SER A 190 -27.39 6.39 -31.53
CA SER A 190 -27.84 5.04 -31.17
C SER A 190 -26.69 4.22 -30.62
N TYR A 191 -26.92 3.52 -29.51
CA TYR A 191 -25.96 2.58 -28.91
C TYR A 191 -26.34 1.12 -29.12
N ALA A 192 -27.36 0.82 -29.93
CA ALA A 192 -27.88 -0.54 -30.11
C ALA A 192 -26.79 -1.56 -30.51
N ASP A 193 -25.84 -1.13 -31.36
CA ASP A 193 -24.79 -1.97 -31.94
C ASP A 193 -23.48 -1.99 -31.14
N ILE A 194 -23.32 -1.08 -30.18
CA ILE A 194 -22.06 -0.90 -29.43
C ILE A 194 -22.24 -1.02 -27.91
N LYS A 195 -23.47 -1.32 -27.45
CA LYS A 195 -23.75 -1.57 -26.04
C LYS A 195 -22.95 -2.77 -25.51
N PRO A 196 -22.62 -2.79 -24.22
CA PRO A 196 -22.03 -3.97 -23.60
C PRO A 196 -22.96 -5.20 -23.76
N PRO A 197 -22.42 -6.43 -23.86
CA PRO A 197 -23.25 -7.63 -23.95
C PRO A 197 -24.19 -7.74 -22.75
N ALA A 198 -25.44 -8.15 -22.99
CA ALA A 198 -26.36 -8.47 -21.90
C ALA A 198 -25.86 -9.72 -21.14
N GLY A 199 -25.81 -9.64 -19.81
CA GLY A 199 -25.32 -10.73 -18.95
C GLY A 199 -25.27 -10.32 -17.48
N CYS A 200 -24.84 -11.23 -16.59
CA CYS A 200 -24.72 -10.96 -15.14
C CYS A 200 -23.55 -10.03 -14.77
N GLN A 201 -22.97 -9.31 -15.73
CA GLN A 201 -21.89 -8.35 -15.51
C GLN A 201 -22.44 -7.11 -14.80
N LYS A 202 -21.75 -6.67 -13.75
CA LYS A 202 -22.10 -5.45 -13.03
C LYS A 202 -21.61 -4.23 -13.82
N ASN A 203 -22.49 -3.24 -13.95
CA ASN A 203 -22.25 -2.00 -14.68
C ASN A 203 -22.10 -0.83 -13.70
N PHE A 204 -21.09 -0.01 -13.93
CA PHE A 204 -20.73 1.10 -13.05
C PHE A 204 -20.51 2.38 -13.85
N VAL A 205 -20.88 3.50 -13.25
CA VAL A 205 -20.49 4.84 -13.70
C VAL A 205 -19.60 5.45 -12.62
N ILE A 206 -18.46 5.99 -13.02
CA ILE A 206 -17.66 6.88 -12.16
C ILE A 206 -17.73 8.26 -12.77
N PHE A 207 -18.51 9.13 -12.15
CA PHE A 207 -18.67 10.52 -12.59
C PHE A 207 -17.61 11.39 -11.92
N ILE A 208 -16.73 11.99 -12.71
CA ILE A 208 -15.70 12.92 -12.25
C ILE A 208 -16.18 14.34 -12.54
N GLY A 209 -16.66 15.02 -11.48
CA GLY A 209 -17.15 16.38 -11.56
C GLY A 209 -16.05 17.39 -11.22
N ASN A 210 -15.96 18.45 -12.01
CA ASN A 210 -14.87 19.41 -11.94
C ASN A 210 -15.37 20.76 -11.38
N SER A 211 -15.18 20.95 -10.07
CA SER A 211 -15.48 22.19 -9.36
C SER A 211 -14.21 22.81 -8.77
N PHE A 212 -13.14 22.88 -9.56
CA PHE A 212 -11.86 23.36 -9.05
C PHE A 212 -11.83 24.88 -8.81
N SER A 213 -12.59 25.61 -9.63
CA SER A 213 -12.72 27.07 -9.57
C SER A 213 -14.18 27.49 -9.50
N SER A 214 -14.44 28.78 -9.35
CA SER A 214 -15.79 29.34 -9.31
C SER A 214 -16.59 29.15 -10.61
N SER A 215 -15.94 28.75 -11.69
CA SER A 215 -16.58 28.43 -12.98
C SER A 215 -16.94 26.95 -13.13
N GLY A 216 -16.65 26.12 -12.12
CA GLY A 216 -17.00 24.70 -12.15
C GLY A 216 -18.35 24.46 -11.49
N THR A 217 -19.40 24.53 -12.30
CA THR A 217 -20.80 24.29 -11.91
C THR A 217 -21.38 23.14 -12.71
N PRO A 218 -22.37 22.40 -12.17
CA PRO A 218 -23.20 21.56 -13.00
C PRO A 218 -24.11 22.42 -13.88
N GLY A 219 -24.59 21.86 -14.99
CA GLY A 219 -25.47 22.56 -15.92
C GLY A 219 -25.93 21.67 -17.05
N ASP A 220 -27.07 22.02 -17.65
CA ASP A 220 -27.63 21.35 -18.81
C ASP A 220 -28.42 22.32 -19.70
N ALA A 221 -28.65 21.89 -20.95
CA ALA A 221 -29.60 22.54 -21.84
C ALA A 221 -31.06 22.37 -21.32
N PRO A 222 -31.94 23.37 -21.52
CA PRO A 222 -33.32 23.30 -21.05
C PRO A 222 -34.10 22.08 -21.58
N ASP A 223 -34.97 21.54 -20.72
CA ASP A 223 -35.99 20.53 -21.00
C ASP A 223 -35.51 19.23 -21.70
N SER A 224 -34.26 18.83 -21.48
CA SER A 224 -33.67 17.67 -22.16
C SER A 224 -33.58 16.43 -21.26
N ALA A 225 -32.95 16.55 -20.09
CA ALA A 225 -32.70 15.45 -19.17
C ALA A 225 -33.96 15.05 -18.38
N SER A 226 -34.75 16.02 -17.90
CA SER A 226 -36.02 15.78 -17.20
C SER A 226 -37.08 15.13 -18.09
N ASN A 227 -37.25 15.62 -19.32
CA ASN A 227 -38.19 15.02 -20.27
C ASN A 227 -37.76 13.60 -20.65
N ALA A 228 -36.46 13.36 -20.83
CA ALA A 228 -35.95 12.01 -21.07
C ALA A 228 -36.22 11.08 -19.87
N LEU A 229 -36.02 11.56 -18.63
CA LEU A 229 -36.27 10.77 -17.42
C LEU A 229 -37.76 10.45 -17.26
N ASN A 230 -38.64 11.43 -17.50
CA ASN A 230 -40.09 11.25 -17.40
C ASN A 230 -40.64 10.21 -18.38
N ASN A 231 -39.95 10.00 -19.50
CA ASN A 231 -40.29 9.04 -20.55
C ASN A 231 -39.39 7.78 -20.51
N ALA A 232 -38.52 7.64 -19.51
CA ALA A 232 -37.62 6.50 -19.43
C ALA A 232 -38.39 5.19 -19.20
N PRO A 233 -37.96 4.05 -19.76
CA PRO A 233 -38.67 2.78 -19.64
C PRO A 233 -38.90 2.37 -18.17
N GLY A 234 -40.15 2.04 -17.81
CA GLY A 234 -40.47 1.54 -16.47
C GLY A 234 -40.30 2.54 -15.32
N VAL A 235 -40.09 3.82 -15.60
CA VAL A 235 -39.91 4.85 -14.56
C VAL A 235 -41.16 4.98 -13.68
N THR A 236 -40.96 5.00 -12.36
CA THR A 236 -42.03 5.11 -11.36
C THR A 236 -42.27 6.56 -10.93
N ALA A 237 -43.44 6.85 -10.32
CA ALA A 237 -43.73 8.18 -9.77
C ALA A 237 -42.72 8.61 -8.68
N ALA A 238 -42.24 7.65 -7.87
CA ALA A 238 -41.21 7.92 -6.85
C ALA A 238 -39.88 8.34 -7.49
N GLN A 239 -39.49 7.70 -8.59
CA GLN A 239 -38.27 8.04 -9.33
C GLN A 239 -38.34 9.37 -10.09
N LYS A 240 -39.53 9.93 -10.31
CA LYS A 240 -39.74 11.26 -10.89
C LYS A 240 -39.72 12.39 -9.86
N THR A 241 -39.75 12.07 -8.57
CA THR A 241 -39.87 13.08 -7.51
C THR A 241 -38.54 13.79 -7.32
N LEU A 242 -38.54 15.12 -7.44
CA LEU A 242 -37.34 15.93 -7.27
C LEU A 242 -36.67 15.73 -5.90
N ILE A 243 -35.36 15.63 -5.91
CA ILE A 243 -34.52 15.54 -4.73
C ILE A 243 -34.19 16.96 -4.27
N THR A 244 -34.80 17.38 -3.16
CA THR A 244 -34.72 18.78 -2.66
C THR A 244 -34.07 18.90 -1.27
N ASN A 245 -33.28 17.90 -0.89
CA ASN A 245 -32.62 17.83 0.41
C ASN A 245 -31.53 18.90 0.58
N ARG A 246 -31.10 19.12 1.82
CA ARG A 246 -29.91 19.92 2.14
C ARG A 246 -28.71 19.00 2.33
N VAL A 247 -27.61 19.30 1.65
CA VAL A 247 -26.34 18.55 1.72
C VAL A 247 -25.24 19.49 2.18
N SER A 248 -24.39 19.03 3.11
CA SER A 248 -23.22 19.79 3.59
C SER A 248 -21.95 19.09 3.17
N THR A 249 -21.05 19.82 2.52
CA THR A 249 -19.76 19.31 2.01
C THR A 249 -18.62 20.25 2.41
N SER A 250 -17.38 19.90 2.04
CA SER A 250 -16.23 20.79 2.19
C SER A 250 -16.34 22.10 1.40
N CYS A 251 -17.18 22.15 0.36
CA CYS A 251 -17.46 23.35 -0.44
C CYS A 251 -18.59 24.22 0.13
N GLY A 252 -19.13 23.85 1.30
CA GLY A 252 -20.27 24.51 1.92
C GLY A 252 -21.54 23.66 1.89
N ALA A 253 -22.63 24.25 2.37
CA ALA A 253 -23.93 23.60 2.42
C ALA A 253 -24.86 24.16 1.35
N PHE A 254 -25.55 23.27 0.64
CA PHE A 254 -26.47 23.60 -0.43
C PHE A 254 -27.82 22.91 -0.22
N THR A 255 -28.90 23.61 -0.53
CA THR A 255 -30.27 23.08 -0.51
C THR A 255 -30.79 23.07 -1.94
N PHE A 256 -31.18 21.91 -2.44
CA PHE A 256 -31.65 21.77 -3.81
C PHE A 256 -33.00 22.47 -4.02
N PRO A 257 -33.11 23.37 -5.03
CA PRO A 257 -34.34 24.09 -5.29
C PRO A 257 -35.38 23.22 -6.01
N THR A 258 -36.65 23.58 -5.86
CA THR A 258 -37.76 22.99 -6.62
C THR A 258 -37.89 23.57 -8.04
N SER A 259 -37.23 24.70 -8.33
CA SER A 259 -37.22 25.37 -9.63
C SER A 259 -35.80 25.42 -10.22
N ALA A 260 -35.71 25.61 -11.54
CA ALA A 260 -34.43 25.63 -12.29
C ALA A 260 -33.56 24.35 -12.13
N HIS A 261 -34.18 23.23 -11.76
CA HIS A 261 -33.52 21.95 -11.53
C HIS A 261 -32.82 21.43 -12.80
N GLU A 262 -33.48 21.59 -13.96
CA GLU A 262 -32.97 21.21 -15.27
C GLU A 262 -31.77 22.05 -15.70
N THR A 263 -31.90 23.38 -15.80
CA THR A 263 -30.82 24.23 -16.31
C THR A 263 -29.57 24.25 -15.44
N LYS A 264 -29.70 23.84 -14.17
CA LYS A 264 -28.59 23.63 -13.23
C LYS A 264 -28.02 22.22 -13.25
N GLY A 265 -28.55 21.34 -14.10
CA GLY A 265 -28.12 19.96 -14.26
C GLY A 265 -28.31 19.07 -13.03
N PHE A 266 -29.24 19.46 -12.15
CA PHE A 266 -29.49 18.72 -10.92
C PHE A 266 -30.20 17.39 -11.16
N TYR A 267 -30.85 17.22 -12.33
CA TYR A 267 -31.43 15.94 -12.76
C TYR A 267 -30.44 14.77 -12.84
N ALA A 268 -29.14 15.03 -12.70
CA ALA A 268 -28.11 14.01 -12.67
C ALA A 268 -28.29 13.05 -11.48
N ASP A 269 -28.79 13.52 -10.33
CA ASP A 269 -29.03 12.65 -9.17
C ASP A 269 -30.32 11.83 -9.31
N GLU A 270 -31.37 12.35 -9.96
CA GLU A 270 -32.53 11.54 -10.32
C GLU A 270 -32.22 10.51 -11.41
N TRP A 271 -31.36 10.85 -12.38
CA TRP A 271 -30.84 9.86 -13.33
C TRP A 271 -30.04 8.77 -12.61
N ALA A 272 -29.14 9.12 -11.70
CA ALA A 272 -28.42 8.14 -10.89
C ALA A 272 -29.37 7.25 -10.07
N ARG A 273 -30.43 7.82 -9.48
CA ARG A 273 -31.48 7.07 -8.78
C ARG A 273 -32.21 6.10 -9.69
N TYR A 274 -32.63 6.56 -10.87
CA TYR A 274 -33.33 5.72 -11.84
C TYR A 274 -32.42 4.59 -12.34
N MET A 275 -31.18 4.91 -12.71
CA MET A 275 -30.19 3.93 -13.17
C MET A 275 -29.88 2.84 -12.13
N ASN A 276 -29.96 3.16 -10.84
CA ASN A 276 -29.74 2.20 -9.77
C ASN A 276 -30.96 1.30 -9.47
N GLN A 277 -32.16 1.79 -9.74
CA GLN A 277 -33.40 1.11 -9.36
C GLN A 277 -34.13 0.47 -10.54
N ALA A 278 -33.82 0.90 -11.77
CA ALA A 278 -34.35 0.33 -12.99
C ALA A 278 -33.53 -0.87 -13.44
N ASP A 279 -34.22 -1.83 -14.05
CA ASP A 279 -33.60 -3.00 -14.64
C ASP A 279 -33.15 -2.69 -16.08
N LEU A 280 -31.87 -2.87 -16.39
CA LEU A 280 -31.33 -2.61 -17.73
C LEU A 280 -31.81 -3.63 -18.76
N TYR A 281 -31.96 -4.89 -18.37
CA TYR A 281 -32.31 -5.97 -19.29
C TYR A 281 -33.38 -6.84 -18.67
N SER A 282 -34.40 -7.21 -19.44
CA SER A 282 -35.45 -8.14 -18.97
C SER A 282 -34.93 -9.58 -18.75
N THR A 283 -33.69 -9.85 -19.13
CA THR A 283 -32.99 -11.13 -18.96
C THR A 283 -31.51 -10.86 -18.73
N PRO A 284 -30.84 -11.52 -17.74
CA PRO A 284 -31.34 -12.55 -16.82
C PRO A 284 -32.31 -12.03 -15.73
N THR A 285 -33.01 -12.94 -15.03
CA THR A 285 -33.94 -12.57 -13.95
C THR A 285 -33.23 -11.89 -12.78
N GLY A 286 -33.75 -10.74 -12.34
CA GLY A 286 -33.16 -9.88 -11.30
C GLY A 286 -33.00 -8.46 -11.83
N VAL A 287 -32.67 -7.49 -10.98
CA VAL A 287 -32.44 -6.11 -11.44
C VAL A 287 -30.98 -5.94 -11.83
N GLN A 288 -30.69 -5.73 -13.12
CA GLN A 288 -29.38 -5.31 -13.61
C GLN A 288 -29.30 -3.78 -13.54
N ASN A 289 -28.88 -3.28 -12.39
CA ASN A 289 -28.73 -1.86 -12.16
C ASN A 289 -27.34 -1.33 -12.54
N ILE A 290 -27.25 -0.01 -12.64
CA ILE A 290 -25.98 0.71 -12.77
C ILE A 290 -25.70 1.42 -11.44
N THR A 291 -24.57 1.10 -10.82
CA THR A 291 -24.10 1.80 -9.62
C THR A 291 -23.29 3.03 -10.02
N THR A 292 -23.61 4.18 -9.44
CA THR A 292 -22.94 5.45 -9.75
C THR A 292 -22.05 5.89 -8.59
N TYR A 293 -20.75 5.90 -8.82
CA TYR A 293 -19.77 6.57 -7.95
C TYR A 293 -19.51 7.98 -8.46
N THR A 294 -19.14 8.87 -7.56
CA THR A 294 -18.76 10.24 -7.95
C THR A 294 -17.45 10.65 -7.32
N VAL A 295 -16.66 11.41 -8.07
CA VAL A 295 -15.41 12.00 -7.60
C VAL A 295 -15.45 13.49 -7.92
N GLY A 296 -15.32 14.33 -6.91
CA GLY A 296 -15.24 15.78 -7.09
C GLY A 296 -13.78 16.23 -7.11
N ILE A 297 -13.39 16.99 -8.12
CA ILE A 297 -12.13 17.74 -8.15
C ILE A 297 -12.44 19.15 -7.67
N LEU A 298 -12.10 19.42 -6.42
CA LEU A 298 -12.55 20.57 -5.64
C LEU A 298 -11.34 21.44 -5.28
N GLY A 299 -11.30 22.66 -5.79
CA GLY A 299 -10.28 23.63 -5.41
C GLY A 299 -10.80 24.55 -4.31
N ALA A 300 -10.00 25.53 -3.92
CA ALA A 300 -10.35 26.45 -2.83
C ALA A 300 -11.62 27.29 -3.10
N SER A 301 -12.02 27.42 -4.37
CA SER A 301 -13.22 28.15 -4.80
C SER A 301 -14.31 27.23 -5.35
N CYS A 302 -14.33 25.98 -4.92
CA CYS A 302 -15.33 25.01 -5.34
C CYS A 302 -16.76 25.47 -5.01
N GLN A 303 -17.71 25.05 -5.84
CA GLN A 303 -19.11 25.44 -5.75
C GLN A 303 -19.88 24.44 -4.88
N SER A 304 -20.62 24.96 -3.91
CA SER A 304 -21.35 24.16 -2.92
C SER A 304 -22.40 23.24 -3.56
N GLU A 305 -23.06 23.72 -4.60
CA GLU A 305 -24.09 23.02 -5.37
C GLU A 305 -23.53 21.81 -6.11
N TYR A 306 -22.30 21.90 -6.64
CA TYR A 306 -21.74 20.80 -7.41
C TYR A 306 -21.29 19.67 -6.50
N ALA A 307 -20.58 20.00 -5.42
CA ALA A 307 -20.18 19.01 -4.42
C ALA A 307 -21.42 18.33 -3.79
N ALA A 308 -22.49 19.09 -3.53
CA ALA A 308 -23.76 18.56 -3.08
C ALA A 308 -24.40 17.62 -4.10
N LEU A 309 -24.37 17.97 -5.39
CA LEU A 309 -24.95 17.15 -6.46
C LEU A 309 -24.22 15.83 -6.60
N LEU A 310 -22.89 15.86 -6.63
CA LEU A 310 -22.06 14.64 -6.69
C LEU A 310 -22.33 13.73 -5.48
N THR A 311 -22.54 14.32 -4.30
CA THR A 311 -22.91 13.56 -3.09
C THR A 311 -24.27 12.88 -3.24
N ASN A 312 -25.28 13.58 -3.76
CA ASN A 312 -26.60 12.99 -4.02
C ASN A 312 -26.53 11.91 -5.11
N MET A 313 -25.86 12.18 -6.23
CA MET A 313 -25.68 11.22 -7.32
C MET A 313 -25.09 9.90 -6.81
N ALA A 314 -24.04 9.96 -5.96
CA ALA A 314 -23.48 8.76 -5.36
C ALA A 314 -24.47 8.07 -4.42
N ARG A 315 -25.11 8.83 -3.52
CA ARG A 315 -26.05 8.30 -2.54
C ARG A 315 -27.24 7.59 -3.18
N TYR A 316 -27.89 8.24 -4.15
CA TYR A 316 -29.07 7.70 -4.83
C TYR A 316 -28.69 6.69 -5.93
N GLY A 317 -27.47 6.76 -6.45
CA GLY A 317 -26.88 5.76 -7.35
C GLY A 317 -26.26 4.54 -6.65
N ALA A 318 -26.43 4.42 -5.32
CA ALA A 318 -25.84 3.39 -4.44
C ALA A 318 -24.31 3.23 -4.50
N GLY A 319 -23.59 4.26 -4.94
CA GLY A 319 -22.13 4.33 -4.88
C GLY A 319 -21.65 5.24 -3.76
N LYS A 320 -20.38 5.65 -3.86
CA LYS A 320 -19.71 6.54 -2.88
C LYS A 320 -19.19 7.79 -3.56
N TYR A 321 -19.22 8.89 -2.81
CA TYR A 321 -18.63 10.17 -3.19
C TYR A 321 -17.22 10.32 -2.61
N PHE A 322 -16.27 10.74 -3.44
CA PHE A 322 -14.92 11.07 -3.04
C PHE A 322 -14.60 12.52 -3.37
N ALA A 323 -14.23 13.31 -2.35
CA ALA A 323 -13.71 14.65 -2.55
C ALA A 323 -12.18 14.60 -2.75
N THR A 324 -11.69 15.25 -3.79
CA THR A 324 -10.29 15.29 -4.20
C THR A 324 -9.93 16.71 -4.61
N ASN A 325 -8.65 17.06 -4.60
CA ASN A 325 -8.19 18.39 -5.00
C ASN A 325 -6.84 18.36 -5.74
N ASP A 326 -6.27 17.17 -5.94
CA ASP A 326 -4.98 16.99 -6.57
C ASP A 326 -4.89 15.64 -7.27
N TYR A 327 -3.78 15.43 -7.98
CA TYR A 327 -3.50 14.21 -8.71
C TYR A 327 -3.50 12.96 -7.82
N SER A 328 -2.84 13.03 -6.64
CA SER A 328 -2.65 11.87 -5.78
C SER A 328 -3.96 11.38 -5.17
N SER A 329 -4.77 12.31 -4.68
CA SER A 329 -6.10 12.04 -4.12
C SER A 329 -7.06 11.50 -5.18
N LEU A 330 -6.98 11.99 -6.43
CA LEU A 330 -7.77 11.48 -7.55
C LEU A 330 -7.39 10.03 -7.92
N VAL A 331 -6.09 9.71 -8.01
CA VAL A 331 -5.63 8.33 -8.24
C VAL A 331 -6.13 7.39 -7.13
N VAL A 332 -5.98 7.80 -5.87
CA VAL A 332 -6.42 7.00 -4.72
C VAL A 332 -7.94 6.80 -4.74
N ALA A 333 -8.72 7.83 -5.07
CA ALA A 333 -10.18 7.73 -5.15
C ALA A 333 -10.61 6.72 -6.22
N ILE A 334 -10.06 6.82 -7.43
CA ILE A 334 -10.42 5.93 -8.54
C ILE A 334 -9.96 4.49 -8.24
N LEU A 335 -8.75 4.28 -7.70
CA LEU A 335 -8.29 2.94 -7.31
C LEU A 335 -9.17 2.31 -6.21
N LYS A 336 -9.64 3.09 -5.23
CA LYS A 336 -10.59 2.59 -4.22
C LYS A 336 -11.88 2.12 -4.87
N ILE A 337 -12.44 2.91 -5.80
CA ILE A 337 -13.65 2.53 -6.52
C ILE A 337 -13.41 1.26 -7.34
N LEU A 338 -12.32 1.18 -8.10
CA LEU A 338 -12.00 0.01 -8.92
C LEU A 338 -11.72 -1.24 -8.08
N ASN A 339 -11.17 -1.10 -6.87
CA ASN A 339 -11.01 -2.21 -5.94
C ASN A 339 -12.35 -2.66 -5.38
N GLU A 340 -13.26 -1.74 -5.03
CA GLU A 340 -14.61 -2.07 -4.58
C GLU A 340 -15.39 -2.79 -5.67
N VAL A 341 -15.35 -2.26 -6.90
CA VAL A 341 -15.96 -2.86 -8.10
C VAL A 341 -15.46 -4.27 -8.40
N GLN A 342 -14.16 -4.54 -8.18
CA GLN A 342 -13.58 -5.87 -8.33
C GLN A 342 -13.91 -6.81 -7.15
N ALA A 343 -14.00 -6.27 -5.92
CA ALA A 343 -14.26 -7.04 -4.70
C ALA A 343 -15.69 -7.60 -4.63
N VAL A 344 -16.65 -7.05 -5.39
CA VAL A 344 -18.01 -7.59 -5.55
C VAL A 344 -18.02 -9.03 -6.10
N ASN A 345 -16.90 -9.55 -6.63
CA ASN A 345 -16.79 -10.90 -7.20
C ASN A 345 -16.00 -11.92 -6.35
N SER A 346 -15.52 -11.59 -5.15
CA SER A 346 -14.87 -12.60 -4.30
C SER A 346 -15.02 -12.34 -2.81
N VAL A 347 -15.85 -13.12 -2.11
CA VAL A 347 -15.68 -13.30 -0.66
C VAL A 347 -16.04 -14.74 -0.26
N PHE A 348 -15.08 -15.41 0.36
CA PHE A 348 -15.29 -16.66 1.10
C PHE A 348 -15.15 -16.37 2.59
N SER A 349 -16.18 -16.63 3.38
CA SER A 349 -16.06 -16.92 4.81
C SER A 349 -17.12 -17.94 5.21
N SER A 350 -16.73 -19.16 5.57
CA SER A 350 -17.66 -20.17 6.06
C SER A 350 -18.13 -19.82 7.48
N SER A 351 -19.44 -19.62 7.69
CA SER A 351 -20.00 -19.51 9.03
C SER A 351 -20.19 -20.90 9.64
N SER A 352 -19.45 -21.24 10.71
CA SER A 352 -19.71 -22.46 11.47
C SER A 352 -20.68 -22.20 12.62
N LEU A 353 -21.84 -22.84 12.62
CA LEU A 353 -22.64 -23.02 13.84
C LEU A 353 -22.03 -24.18 14.64
N PRO A 354 -21.56 -23.99 15.88
CA PRO A 354 -21.15 -25.11 16.70
C PRO A 354 -22.38 -25.96 17.06
N VAL A 355 -22.53 -27.11 16.39
CA VAL A 355 -23.51 -28.13 16.76
C VAL A 355 -22.92 -28.93 17.93
N SER A 356 -23.45 -28.73 19.13
CA SER A 356 -23.25 -29.68 20.23
C SER A 356 -24.25 -30.82 20.07
N SER A 357 -23.76 -32.04 19.83
CA SER A 357 -24.58 -33.26 19.75
C SER A 357 -25.28 -33.63 21.07
N ASN A 358 -24.98 -32.92 22.17
CA ASN A 358 -25.50 -33.21 23.51
C ASN A 358 -26.53 -32.18 24.04
N ALA A 359 -26.93 -31.18 23.25
CA ALA A 359 -27.87 -30.14 23.66
C ALA A 359 -29.14 -30.11 22.78
N GLN A 360 -29.95 -31.18 22.79
CA GLN A 360 -31.18 -31.30 22.00
C GLN A 360 -32.38 -30.46 22.51
N GLY A 361 -32.17 -29.26 23.07
CA GLY A 361 -33.30 -28.51 23.66
C GLY A 361 -33.20 -26.99 23.81
N THR A 362 -32.06 -26.36 23.59
CA THR A 362 -31.95 -24.89 23.69
C THR A 362 -31.00 -24.36 22.61
N PHE A 363 -31.55 -23.95 21.48
CA PHE A 363 -30.81 -23.25 20.44
C PHE A 363 -30.70 -21.77 20.83
N LEU A 364 -29.49 -21.26 21.02
CA LEU A 364 -29.25 -19.83 21.20
C LEU A 364 -29.02 -19.21 19.82
N ASN A 365 -29.68 -18.08 19.56
CA ASN A 365 -29.56 -17.31 18.31
C ASN A 365 -28.20 -16.57 18.25
N GLN A 366 -27.12 -17.33 18.09
CA GLN A 366 -25.74 -16.87 18.19
C GLN A 366 -24.96 -17.31 16.93
N ILE A 367 -24.49 -16.33 16.17
CA ILE A 367 -23.74 -16.54 14.93
C ILE A 367 -22.32 -16.04 15.13
N TYR A 368 -21.35 -16.92 14.96
CA TYR A 368 -19.93 -16.59 15.05
C TYR A 368 -19.34 -16.43 13.66
N MET A 369 -18.72 -15.29 13.41
CA MET A 369 -18.14 -14.92 12.12
C MET A 369 -16.65 -14.67 12.28
N GLY A 370 -15.84 -15.55 11.68
CA GLY A 370 -14.41 -15.36 11.55
C GLY A 370 -14.12 -14.36 10.43
N MET A 371 -13.26 -13.40 10.73
CA MET A 371 -12.78 -12.39 9.78
C MET A 371 -11.27 -12.48 9.72
N PHE A 372 -10.70 -12.59 8.53
CA PHE A 372 -9.26 -12.67 8.33
C PHE A 372 -8.83 -11.78 7.18
N ARG A 373 -7.68 -11.14 7.34
CA ARG A 373 -7.05 -10.31 6.32
C ARG A 373 -5.76 -11.00 5.86
N PRO A 374 -5.61 -11.29 4.56
CA PRO A 374 -4.35 -11.73 4.01
C PRO A 374 -3.24 -10.72 4.32
N ASP A 375 -2.07 -11.24 4.69
CA ASP A 375 -0.91 -10.40 4.93
C ASP A 375 -0.52 -9.62 3.66
N ALA A 376 -0.16 -8.34 3.83
CA ALA A 376 0.16 -7.46 2.71
C ALA A 376 1.42 -7.88 1.95
N GLY A 377 2.31 -8.66 2.56
CA GLY A 377 3.50 -9.26 1.95
C GLY A 377 3.31 -10.72 1.54
N ALA A 378 2.06 -11.24 1.53
CA ALA A 378 1.73 -12.63 1.26
C ALA A 378 2.41 -13.65 2.20
N LEU A 379 2.73 -13.25 3.43
CA LEU A 379 3.25 -14.16 4.45
C LEU A 379 2.18 -15.14 4.93
N PRO A 380 2.55 -16.35 5.39
CA PRO A 380 1.61 -17.42 5.75
C PRO A 380 0.79 -17.16 7.02
N ARG A 381 0.95 -16.00 7.67
CA ARG A 381 0.23 -15.63 8.90
C ARG A 381 -0.74 -14.50 8.59
N TRP A 382 -2.03 -14.74 8.75
CA TRP A 382 -3.08 -13.74 8.52
C TRP A 382 -3.58 -13.18 9.85
N ALA A 383 -3.76 -11.86 9.91
CA ALA A 383 -4.41 -11.23 11.04
C ALA A 383 -5.92 -11.52 10.96
N GLY A 384 -6.56 -11.79 12.10
CA GLY A 384 -7.96 -12.13 12.13
C GLY A 384 -8.66 -11.83 13.45
N ASN A 385 -9.98 -11.92 13.43
CA ASN A 385 -10.85 -11.64 14.56
C ASN A 385 -12.12 -12.49 14.47
N LEU A 386 -12.80 -12.65 15.60
CA LEU A 386 -14.06 -13.40 15.70
C LEU A 386 -15.14 -12.47 16.25
N LYS A 387 -16.24 -12.35 15.51
CA LYS A 387 -17.38 -11.50 15.86
C LYS A 387 -18.63 -12.34 16.08
N GLN A 388 -19.44 -11.98 17.06
CA GLN A 388 -20.74 -12.59 17.32
C GLN A 388 -21.90 -11.68 16.87
N TYR A 389 -22.87 -12.26 16.17
CA TYR A 389 -24.10 -11.67 15.65
C TYR A 389 -25.30 -12.58 15.95
N SER A 390 -26.51 -12.19 15.54
CA SER A 390 -27.73 -13.01 15.68
C SER A 390 -28.58 -12.93 14.41
N PHE A 391 -29.58 -13.79 14.25
CA PHE A 391 -30.61 -13.57 13.23
C PHE A 391 -31.65 -12.58 13.74
N ILE A 392 -32.09 -11.67 12.88
CA ILE A 392 -33.25 -10.81 13.07
C ILE A 392 -34.23 -11.03 11.92
N LEU A 393 -35.51 -10.76 12.16
CA LEU A 393 -36.54 -10.79 11.14
C LEU A 393 -36.88 -9.35 10.76
N ASP A 394 -36.86 -9.02 9.48
CA ASP A 394 -37.37 -7.74 9.01
C ASP A 394 -38.90 -7.74 9.13
N PRO A 395 -39.50 -6.90 9.98
CA PRO A 395 -40.96 -6.88 10.19
C PRO A 395 -41.74 -6.38 8.96
N ALA A 396 -41.09 -5.70 8.01
CA ALA A 396 -41.73 -5.19 6.78
C ALA A 396 -41.79 -6.25 5.67
N THR A 397 -40.77 -7.10 5.56
CA THR A 397 -40.64 -8.08 4.46
C THR A 397 -40.78 -9.53 4.92
N GLY A 398 -40.74 -9.81 6.23
CA GLY A 398 -40.72 -11.15 6.79
C GLY A 398 -39.42 -11.92 6.50
N SER A 399 -38.39 -11.25 6.01
CA SER A 399 -37.12 -11.88 5.61
C SER A 399 -36.17 -12.02 6.79
N LEU A 400 -35.48 -13.16 6.85
CA LEU A 400 -34.43 -13.41 7.83
C LEU A 400 -33.15 -12.67 7.44
N GLN A 401 -32.53 -11.96 8.38
CA GLN A 401 -31.31 -11.17 8.18
C GLN A 401 -30.32 -11.39 9.32
N LEU A 402 -29.03 -11.14 9.06
CA LEU A 402 -28.04 -11.04 10.12
C LEU A 402 -28.24 -9.71 10.86
N GLY A 403 -28.38 -9.76 12.18
CA GLY A 403 -28.56 -8.62 13.05
C GLY A 403 -27.37 -8.40 13.99
N ASP A 404 -27.12 -7.14 14.29
CA ASP A 404 -26.11 -6.68 15.23
C ASP A 404 -26.64 -6.70 16.68
N SER A 405 -25.76 -6.41 17.64
CA SER A 405 -26.11 -6.43 19.06
C SER A 405 -27.11 -5.36 19.49
N ILE A 406 -27.37 -4.38 18.63
CA ILE A 406 -28.30 -3.26 18.87
C ILE A 406 -29.60 -3.41 18.06
N GLY A 407 -29.76 -4.50 17.31
CA GLY A 407 -30.98 -4.87 16.60
C GLY A 407 -31.09 -4.33 15.17
N ASN A 408 -30.01 -3.80 14.61
CA ASN A 408 -29.96 -3.39 13.20
C ASN A 408 -29.44 -4.53 12.31
N PRO A 409 -29.71 -4.50 10.99
CA PRO A 409 -29.02 -5.38 10.05
C PRO A 409 -27.50 -5.22 10.15
N ALA A 410 -26.81 -6.32 10.44
CA ALA A 410 -25.35 -6.37 10.55
C ALA A 410 -24.67 -6.37 9.18
N LEU A 411 -25.38 -6.72 8.11
CA LEU A 411 -24.87 -6.66 6.74
C LEU A 411 -25.13 -5.30 6.11
N ASP A 412 -24.23 -4.90 5.23
CA ASP A 412 -24.37 -3.67 4.46
C ASP A 412 -25.59 -3.74 3.53
N SER A 413 -26.37 -2.65 3.47
CA SER A 413 -27.60 -2.56 2.67
C SER A 413 -27.35 -2.59 1.16
N SER A 414 -26.09 -2.51 0.72
CA SER A 414 -25.66 -2.71 -0.68
C SER A 414 -25.75 -4.16 -1.16
N GLY A 415 -26.09 -5.13 -0.31
CA GLY A 415 -26.24 -6.54 -0.69
C GLY A 415 -24.92 -7.24 -0.99
N THR A 416 -23.81 -6.68 -0.50
CA THR A 416 -22.44 -7.17 -0.75
C THR A 416 -22.02 -8.37 0.10
N GLY A 417 -22.85 -8.78 1.08
CA GLY A 417 -22.50 -9.82 2.04
C GLY A 417 -21.44 -9.40 3.07
N PHE A 418 -20.96 -8.16 3.03
CA PHE A 418 -20.05 -7.60 4.04
C PHE A 418 -20.81 -7.08 5.26
N LEU A 419 -20.13 -7.06 6.41
CA LEU A 419 -20.62 -6.39 7.60
C LEU A 419 -20.72 -4.88 7.36
N SER A 420 -21.83 -4.29 7.76
CA SER A 420 -22.04 -2.84 7.78
C SER A 420 -20.95 -2.18 8.62
N PRO A 421 -20.38 -1.03 8.20
CA PRO A 421 -19.46 -0.25 9.02
C PRO A 421 -20.02 0.19 10.37
N ASN A 422 -21.34 0.16 10.51
CA ASN A 422 -22.05 0.49 11.75
C ASN A 422 -22.42 -0.74 12.58
N ALA A 423 -22.13 -1.95 12.11
CA ALA A 423 -22.46 -3.18 12.83
C ALA A 423 -21.68 -3.25 14.15
N VAL A 424 -22.38 -3.68 15.21
CA VAL A 424 -21.80 -3.89 16.54
C VAL A 424 -21.95 -5.36 16.92
N SER A 425 -20.85 -6.03 17.26
CA SER A 425 -20.88 -7.41 17.74
C SER A 425 -21.38 -7.49 19.17
N PHE A 426 -22.04 -8.60 19.50
CA PHE A 426 -22.43 -8.95 20.88
C PHE A 426 -21.22 -9.09 21.83
N TRP A 427 -20.00 -9.26 21.31
CA TRP A 427 -18.76 -9.28 22.11
C TRP A 427 -18.11 -7.91 22.31
N THR A 428 -18.53 -6.91 21.53
CA THR A 428 -18.22 -5.50 21.83
C THR A 428 -19.27 -4.91 22.75
N CYS A 429 -20.55 -5.24 22.52
CA CYS A 429 -21.68 -4.69 23.25
C CYS A 429 -22.66 -5.78 23.67
N SER A 430 -22.67 -6.15 24.96
CA SER A 430 -23.68 -7.09 25.47
C SER A 430 -24.91 -6.32 25.96
N ARG A 431 -26.06 -6.46 25.31
CA ARG A 431 -27.35 -6.04 25.89
C ARG A 431 -27.91 -7.16 26.76
N THR A 432 -28.18 -6.87 28.03
CA THR A 432 -28.83 -7.80 28.97
C THR A 432 -30.35 -7.88 28.80
N ASP A 433 -30.94 -7.01 27.97
CA ASP A 433 -32.39 -6.85 27.82
C ASP A 433 -32.95 -7.42 26.51
N ASN A 434 -32.20 -8.30 25.81
CA ASN A 434 -32.71 -8.83 24.56
C ASN A 434 -32.25 -10.26 24.20
N PRO A 435 -33.11 -11.27 24.43
CA PRO A 435 -33.02 -12.55 23.74
C PRO A 435 -33.74 -12.58 22.37
N TYR A 436 -34.76 -11.72 22.12
CA TYR A 436 -35.56 -11.66 20.87
C TYR A 436 -36.31 -10.30 20.72
N TYR A 437 -35.69 -9.26 20.15
CA TYR A 437 -36.31 -7.93 20.05
C TYR A 437 -37.20 -7.87 18.82
N THR A 438 -38.50 -7.74 19.05
CA THR A 438 -39.53 -7.71 18.00
C THR A 438 -40.08 -6.30 17.76
N GLY A 439 -39.28 -5.26 17.98
CA GLY A 439 -39.68 -3.86 17.76
C GLY A 439 -38.69 -3.13 16.85
N THR A 440 -39.17 -2.12 16.13
CA THR A 440 -38.30 -1.14 15.47
C THR A 440 -38.09 0.02 16.44
N LEU A 441 -36.83 0.43 16.68
CA LEU A 441 -36.53 1.66 17.41
C LEU A 441 -37.17 2.86 16.70
N THR A 442 -37.81 3.76 17.46
CA THR A 442 -38.40 4.97 16.88
C THR A 442 -37.31 5.93 16.39
N ALA A 443 -37.59 6.75 15.37
CA ALA A 443 -36.65 7.75 14.85
C ALA A 443 -36.11 8.69 15.95
N THR A 444 -36.91 8.95 16.99
CA THR A 444 -36.53 9.75 18.16
C THR A 444 -35.52 9.01 19.05
N GLN A 445 -35.66 7.68 19.20
CA GLN A 445 -34.71 6.84 19.93
C GLN A 445 -33.40 6.66 19.14
N GLN A 446 -33.45 6.54 17.81
CA GLN A 446 -32.26 6.56 16.95
C GLN A 446 -31.55 7.92 17.00
N ALA A 447 -32.30 9.02 17.03
CA ALA A 447 -31.74 10.36 17.17
C ALA A 447 -31.14 10.60 18.56
N LEU A 448 -31.73 10.05 19.63
CA LEU A 448 -31.17 10.09 20.99
C LEU A 448 -29.88 9.25 21.11
N LEU A 449 -29.81 8.10 20.42
CA LEU A 449 -28.61 7.25 20.37
C LEU A 449 -27.46 7.94 19.62
N ALA A 450 -27.76 8.63 18.50
CA ALA A 450 -26.79 9.41 17.74
C ALA A 450 -26.38 10.72 18.46
N ALA A 451 -27.30 11.35 19.20
CA ALA A 451 -27.08 12.63 19.86
C ALA A 451 -26.35 12.53 21.20
N ASN A 452 -26.41 11.38 21.90
CA ASN A 452 -25.82 11.23 23.22
C ASN A 452 -24.41 10.59 23.21
N GLY A 453 -23.90 10.08 22.09
CA GLY A 453 -22.58 9.41 22.07
C GLY A 453 -22.43 8.26 23.08
N GLN A 454 -23.56 7.65 23.50
CA GLN A 454 -23.62 6.65 24.57
C GLN A 454 -23.85 5.26 23.96
N THR A 455 -22.82 4.42 23.84
CA THR A 455 -22.21 3.55 24.86
C THR A 455 -23.10 2.36 25.22
N CYS A 456 -22.57 1.16 25.01
CA CYS A 456 -23.03 -0.02 25.74
C CYS A 456 -23.11 0.35 27.21
N ALA A 457 -24.26 0.15 27.86
CA ALA A 457 -24.41 0.40 29.30
C ALA A 457 -23.42 -0.40 30.17
N THR A 458 -22.66 -1.32 29.57
CA THR A 458 -21.66 -2.19 30.18
C THR A 458 -20.26 -2.08 29.54
N ASP A 459 -19.97 -1.10 28.68
CA ASP A 459 -18.60 -0.90 28.19
C ASP A 459 -17.79 -0.08 29.19
N PRO A 460 -16.83 -0.70 29.93
CA PRO A 460 -16.00 0.01 30.90
C PRO A 460 -15.01 0.99 30.24
N VAL A 461 -14.92 1.04 28.91
CA VAL A 461 -14.07 1.99 28.16
C VAL A 461 -14.69 3.39 28.07
N SER A 462 -16.02 3.50 28.19
CA SER A 462 -16.73 4.77 28.00
C SER A 462 -16.41 5.87 29.01
N THR A 463 -15.82 5.52 30.15
CA THR A 463 -15.42 6.47 31.19
C THR A 463 -13.95 6.88 31.13
N VAL A 464 -13.11 6.19 30.33
CA VAL A 464 -11.64 6.35 30.35
C VAL A 464 -11.07 6.87 29.02
N ASP A 465 -11.67 6.51 27.88
CA ASP A 465 -11.15 6.79 26.54
C ASP A 465 -11.65 8.07 25.79
N PRO A 466 -12.74 8.78 26.18
CA PRO A 466 -13.24 9.89 25.36
C PRO A 466 -12.34 11.13 25.30
N ALA A 467 -11.35 11.26 26.20
CA ALA A 467 -10.57 12.50 26.32
C ALA A 467 -9.46 12.66 25.26
N THR A 468 -9.05 11.56 24.59
CA THR A 468 -7.88 11.53 23.68
C THR A 468 -8.08 10.79 22.37
N GLY A 469 -9.28 10.27 22.11
CA GLY A 469 -9.59 9.45 20.95
C GLY A 469 -9.21 7.98 21.15
N GLY A 470 -10.09 7.08 20.69
CA GLY A 470 -10.00 5.64 21.00
C GLY A 470 -8.70 4.96 20.56
N PHE A 471 -8.49 3.72 21.01
CA PHE A 471 -7.27 2.94 20.80
C PHE A 471 -6.77 2.88 19.34
N TRP A 472 -7.68 2.96 18.37
CA TRP A 472 -7.37 2.85 16.95
C TRP A 472 -6.95 4.17 16.26
N ILE A 473 -6.89 5.29 16.98
CA ILE A 473 -6.68 6.64 16.39
C ILE A 473 -5.35 6.78 15.61
N ASN A 474 -4.31 6.04 16.01
CA ASN A 474 -2.98 6.09 15.40
C ASN A 474 -2.67 4.90 14.48
N TYR A 475 -3.64 4.04 14.18
CA TYR A 475 -3.37 2.86 13.36
C TYR A 475 -3.12 3.23 11.89
N PRO A 476 -1.91 2.97 11.34
CA PRO A 476 -1.46 3.55 10.07
C PRO A 476 -2.22 3.05 8.85
N SER A 477 -2.86 1.87 8.91
CA SER A 477 -3.70 1.35 7.82
C SER A 477 -5.17 1.77 7.91
N MET A 478 -5.57 2.57 8.91
CA MET A 478 -6.96 3.02 9.13
C MET A 478 -7.24 4.41 8.57
N LEU A 479 -6.50 4.84 7.53
CA LEU A 479 -6.68 6.14 6.89
C LEU A 479 -8.09 6.41 6.33
N ASN A 480 -9.00 5.42 6.25
CA ASN A 480 -10.27 5.55 5.53
C ASN A 480 -11.52 4.85 6.14
N SER A 481 -11.64 4.71 7.46
CA SER A 481 -12.85 4.13 8.08
C SER A 481 -13.65 5.18 8.86
N ALA A 482 -14.97 5.11 8.82
CA ALA A 482 -15.88 6.03 9.52
C ALA A 482 -15.72 6.02 11.07
N GLY A 483 -14.91 5.11 11.62
CA GLY A 483 -14.69 4.92 13.05
C GLY A 483 -13.37 5.44 13.62
N LYS A 484 -12.70 6.43 12.98
CA LYS A 484 -11.39 6.95 13.44
C LYS A 484 -11.37 7.54 14.85
N GLY A 485 -12.50 7.98 15.38
CA GLY A 485 -12.55 8.64 16.69
C GLY A 485 -12.66 7.69 17.88
N PHE A 486 -13.26 6.51 17.69
CA PHE A 486 -13.78 5.70 18.79
C PHE A 486 -13.80 4.19 18.49
N ASP A 487 -13.77 3.37 19.54
CA ASP A 487 -13.69 1.90 19.43
C ASP A 487 -15.02 1.21 19.09
N LEU A 488 -16.10 1.98 18.97
CA LEU A 488 -17.44 1.55 18.54
C LEU A 488 -17.89 2.46 17.38
N PRO A 489 -18.63 1.97 16.37
CA PRO A 489 -19.01 0.57 16.08
C PRO A 489 -17.85 -0.31 15.60
N ASP A 490 -18.03 -1.64 15.60
CA ASP A 490 -17.00 -2.60 15.15
C ASP A 490 -16.76 -2.50 13.65
N GLY A 491 -17.86 -2.43 12.90
CA GLY A 491 -17.87 -2.33 11.46
C GLY A 491 -17.33 -3.55 10.71
N GLU A 492 -16.92 -3.29 9.48
CA GLU A 492 -16.31 -4.20 8.52
C GLU A 492 -14.83 -4.51 8.81
N LEU A 493 -14.22 -3.79 9.75
CA LEU A 493 -12.80 -3.90 10.05
C LEU A 493 -12.50 -5.20 10.78
N VAL A 494 -11.51 -5.94 10.28
CA VAL A 494 -11.09 -7.22 10.85
C VAL A 494 -10.60 -7.01 12.27
N GLU A 495 -9.71 -6.06 12.50
CA GLU A 495 -8.99 -5.87 13.76
C GLU A 495 -9.85 -5.27 14.88
N LYS A 496 -11.01 -4.69 14.54
CA LYS A 496 -11.87 -3.93 15.47
C LYS A 496 -13.00 -4.78 16.04
N GLY A 497 -13.30 -4.58 17.32
CA GLY A 497 -14.46 -5.20 17.97
C GLY A 497 -14.32 -6.69 18.24
N GLY A 498 -15.43 -7.36 18.54
CA GLY A 498 -15.48 -8.81 18.70
C GLY A 498 -14.54 -9.35 19.78
N ALA A 499 -13.81 -10.42 19.47
CA ALA A 499 -12.82 -11.02 20.36
C ALA A 499 -11.65 -10.05 20.65
N GLY A 500 -11.25 -9.24 19.68
CA GLY A 500 -10.23 -8.20 19.85
C GLY A 500 -10.58 -7.22 20.97
N GLN A 501 -11.84 -6.77 21.03
CA GLN A 501 -12.31 -5.89 22.11
C GLN A 501 -12.29 -6.60 23.47
N ARG A 502 -12.67 -7.87 23.54
CA ARG A 502 -12.61 -8.64 24.81
C ARG A 502 -11.20 -8.75 25.37
N ILE A 503 -10.21 -8.99 24.51
CA ILE A 503 -8.79 -9.03 24.89
C ILE A 503 -8.35 -7.64 25.37
N ARG A 504 -8.71 -6.59 24.64
CA ARG A 504 -8.36 -5.21 25.01
C ARG A 504 -8.90 -4.82 26.39
N LEU A 505 -10.17 -5.11 26.67
CA LEU A 505 -10.80 -4.80 27.96
C LEU A 505 -10.02 -5.37 29.16
N THR A 506 -9.42 -6.55 29.01
CA THR A 506 -8.61 -7.19 30.06
C THR A 506 -7.28 -6.48 30.31
N ASN A 507 -6.75 -5.75 29.33
CA ASN A 507 -5.43 -5.12 29.37
C ASN A 507 -5.51 -3.57 29.35
N LEU A 508 -6.71 -3.00 29.56
CA LEU A 508 -6.97 -1.57 29.34
C LEU A 508 -6.21 -0.66 30.32
N SER A 509 -5.95 -1.15 31.53
CA SER A 509 -5.22 -0.43 32.58
C SER A 509 -3.73 -0.77 32.62
N ASP A 510 -3.23 -1.51 31.64
CA ASP A 510 -1.82 -1.89 31.58
C ASP A 510 -0.98 -0.70 31.11
N ASP A 511 -0.01 -0.30 31.92
CA ASP A 511 1.00 0.70 31.60
C ASP A 511 2.37 0.01 31.45
N TYR A 512 2.86 -0.06 30.21
CA TYR A 512 4.14 -0.69 29.89
C TYR A 512 5.35 0.22 30.13
N SER A 513 5.15 1.43 30.66
CA SER A 513 6.23 2.31 31.11
C SER A 513 6.76 1.96 32.50
N ASP A 514 5.96 1.27 33.31
CA ASP A 514 6.38 0.72 34.60
C ASP A 514 7.28 -0.52 34.43
N PRO A 515 8.07 -0.91 35.45
CA PRO A 515 8.91 -2.10 35.40
C PRO A 515 8.12 -3.37 35.08
N ALA A 516 8.67 -4.22 34.21
CA ALA A 516 8.08 -5.50 33.80
C ALA A 516 7.74 -6.38 35.01
N GLY A 517 6.48 -6.81 35.13
CA GLY A 517 5.97 -7.60 36.26
C GLY A 517 5.35 -6.79 37.41
N ALA A 518 5.27 -5.46 37.29
CA ALA A 518 4.47 -4.62 38.18
C ALA A 518 2.96 -4.88 38.02
N THR A 519 2.13 -4.39 38.96
CA THR A 519 0.67 -4.51 38.89
C THR A 519 0.06 -3.78 37.69
N THR A 520 0.75 -2.75 37.20
CA THR A 520 0.42 -1.93 36.03
C THR A 520 1.12 -2.43 34.77
N ASN A 521 2.28 -3.11 34.86
CA ASN A 521 2.93 -3.78 33.73
C ASN A 521 2.93 -5.30 33.94
N PRO A 522 1.84 -6.02 33.60
CA PRO A 522 1.75 -7.46 33.84
C PRO A 522 2.70 -8.28 32.96
N ARG A 523 3.30 -7.69 31.92
CA ARG A 523 4.21 -8.38 31.01
C ARG A 523 5.54 -8.64 31.70
N LYS A 524 5.85 -9.91 31.87
CA LYS A 524 7.16 -10.37 32.34
C LYS A 524 8.06 -10.62 31.12
N LEU A 525 9.15 -9.89 31.02
CA LEU A 525 10.13 -10.02 29.94
C LEU A 525 11.43 -10.59 30.50
N TYR A 526 11.84 -11.73 29.98
CA TYR A 526 13.08 -12.41 30.38
C TYR A 526 13.97 -12.62 29.17
N THR A 527 15.28 -12.46 29.35
CA THR A 527 16.29 -12.71 28.32
C THR A 527 17.12 -13.91 28.72
N TYR A 528 17.10 -14.94 27.87
CA TYR A 528 18.02 -16.07 28.01
C TYR A 528 19.41 -15.65 27.52
N CYS A 529 20.42 -15.72 28.39
CA CYS A 529 21.81 -15.50 28.00
C CYS A 529 22.54 -16.85 27.91
N PRO A 530 23.01 -17.27 26.72
CA PRO A 530 23.57 -18.61 26.52
C PRO A 530 25.02 -18.81 27.02
N SER A 531 25.66 -17.85 27.69
CA SER A 531 26.99 -18.07 28.28
C SER A 531 27.40 -16.98 29.29
N GLY A 532 27.56 -17.35 30.56
CA GLY A 532 28.17 -16.50 31.60
C GLY A 532 27.66 -16.79 33.01
N THR A 533 28.46 -16.44 34.04
CA THR A 533 28.11 -16.53 35.48
C THR A 533 27.03 -15.53 35.92
N SER A 534 26.58 -14.65 35.02
CA SER A 534 25.65 -13.55 35.28
C SER A 534 24.17 -13.91 35.12
N CYS A 535 23.82 -15.02 34.44
CA CYS A 535 22.42 -15.38 34.16
C CYS A 535 22.08 -16.78 34.68
N ASN A 536 20.79 -17.02 34.95
CA ASN A 536 20.29 -18.29 35.48
C ASN A 536 19.77 -19.21 34.37
N ALA A 537 19.89 -20.52 34.52
CA ALA A 537 19.39 -21.48 33.53
C ALA A 537 17.85 -21.52 33.45
N ASP A 538 17.14 -21.19 34.53
CA ASP A 538 15.70 -21.02 34.51
C ASP A 538 15.34 -19.66 33.91
N LEU A 539 14.70 -19.67 32.73
CA LEU A 539 14.29 -18.47 32.01
C LEU A 539 13.46 -17.51 32.87
N THR A 540 12.64 -18.03 33.78
CA THR A 540 11.73 -17.23 34.61
C THR A 540 12.39 -16.63 35.86
N ASN A 541 13.67 -16.93 36.09
CA ASN A 541 14.42 -16.41 37.22
C ASN A 541 14.58 -14.88 37.14
N ALA A 542 14.49 -14.19 38.28
CA ALA A 542 14.65 -12.73 38.36
C ALA A 542 16.00 -12.22 37.81
N ALA A 543 17.06 -13.02 37.87
CA ALA A 543 18.37 -12.68 37.30
C ALA A 543 18.34 -12.52 35.76
N ASN A 544 17.32 -13.07 35.09
CA ASN A 544 17.13 -13.00 33.64
C ASN A 544 16.14 -11.91 33.21
N ALA A 545 15.61 -11.11 34.15
CA ALA A 545 14.65 -10.06 33.82
C ALA A 545 15.27 -9.02 32.87
N PHE A 546 14.59 -8.71 31.77
CA PHE A 546 15.02 -7.67 30.84
C PHE A 546 14.60 -6.30 31.39
N ASP A 547 15.42 -5.76 32.29
CA ASP A 547 15.18 -4.55 33.07
C ASP A 547 16.46 -3.68 33.09
N THR A 548 16.33 -2.36 33.08
CA THR A 548 17.46 -1.42 33.18
C THR A 548 18.17 -1.48 34.53
N ALA A 549 17.50 -1.97 35.58
CA ALA A 549 18.11 -2.28 36.87
C ALA A 549 18.88 -3.61 36.88
N ASN A 550 18.75 -4.45 35.84
CA ASN A 550 19.45 -5.73 35.77
C ASN A 550 20.93 -5.54 35.37
N THR A 551 21.79 -5.45 36.38
CA THR A 551 23.24 -5.30 36.21
C THR A 551 23.94 -6.51 35.55
N ASN A 552 23.26 -7.67 35.48
CA ASN A 552 23.81 -8.87 34.85
C ASN A 552 23.72 -8.85 33.31
N ILE A 553 22.85 -8.01 32.75
CA ILE A 553 22.67 -7.83 31.30
C ILE A 553 23.37 -6.53 30.90
N THR A 554 24.59 -6.63 30.36
CA THR A 554 25.41 -5.45 30.00
C THR A 554 25.20 -5.02 28.55
N ALA A 555 25.38 -3.74 28.24
CA ALA A 555 25.28 -3.20 26.87
C ALA A 555 26.22 -3.89 25.86
N VAL A 556 27.35 -4.41 26.35
CA VAL A 556 28.33 -5.18 25.56
C VAL A 556 27.73 -6.48 25.02
N MET A 557 26.78 -7.09 25.74
CA MET A 557 26.12 -8.35 25.35
C MET A 557 25.19 -8.17 24.13
N PHE A 558 24.81 -6.94 23.79
CA PHE A 558 24.00 -6.62 22.59
C PHE A 558 24.86 -6.22 21.38
N GLY A 559 26.18 -6.40 21.43
CA GLY A 559 27.07 -6.19 20.28
C GLY A 559 27.31 -4.72 19.91
N GLY A 560 27.08 -3.77 20.82
CA GLY A 560 27.26 -2.34 20.58
C GLY A 560 28.73 -1.93 20.42
N SER A 561 29.23 -1.88 19.19
CA SER A 561 30.34 -0.98 18.84
C SER A 561 29.81 0.46 18.87
N SER A 562 30.27 1.27 19.83
CA SER A 562 29.77 2.61 20.14
C SER A 562 30.16 3.65 19.08
N SER A 563 29.45 3.68 17.96
CA SER A 563 29.46 4.75 16.96
C SER A 563 28.21 5.62 17.16
N VAL A 564 28.39 6.93 17.29
CA VAL A 564 27.33 7.91 17.53
C VAL A 564 27.43 9.00 16.46
N ASN A 565 26.28 9.37 15.87
CA ASN A 565 26.21 10.49 14.93
C ASN A 565 26.40 11.81 15.68
N ILE A 566 27.29 12.67 15.17
CA ILE A 566 27.50 14.02 15.68
C ILE A 566 26.60 14.97 14.86
N THR A 567 25.93 15.91 15.53
CA THR A 567 25.07 16.93 14.89
C THR A 567 25.76 18.27 14.76
N ASN A 568 26.73 18.58 15.62
CA ASN A 568 27.44 19.85 15.60
C ASN A 568 28.87 19.75 16.15
N LEU A 569 29.78 20.54 15.56
CA LEU A 569 31.17 20.73 16.00
C LEU A 569 31.48 22.22 16.00
N THR A 570 31.73 22.78 17.18
CA THR A 570 32.03 24.20 17.34
C THR A 570 33.28 24.40 18.20
N ARG A 571 34.06 25.43 17.89
CA ARG A 571 35.31 25.71 18.61
C ARG A 571 35.23 27.04 19.36
N SER A 572 35.73 27.04 20.60
CA SER A 572 36.05 28.25 21.37
C SER A 572 37.47 28.12 21.93
N GLY A 573 38.37 29.04 21.53
CA GLY A 573 39.80 28.92 21.88
C GLY A 573 40.41 27.61 21.36
N THR A 574 41.12 26.86 22.19
CA THR A 574 41.70 25.56 21.82
C THR A 574 40.76 24.38 22.08
N THR A 575 39.50 24.63 22.44
CA THR A 575 38.53 23.59 22.81
C THR A 575 37.44 23.46 21.76
N THR A 576 37.24 22.25 21.26
CA THR A 576 36.12 21.88 20.40
C THR A 576 35.03 21.22 21.22
N THR A 577 33.80 21.68 21.07
CA THR A 577 32.59 21.07 21.63
C THR A 577 31.88 20.26 20.55
N VAL A 578 31.59 19.01 20.89
CA VAL A 578 30.86 18.04 20.07
C VAL A 578 29.44 17.89 20.61
N THR A 579 28.44 18.05 19.76
CA THR A 579 27.04 17.70 20.07
C THR A 579 26.67 16.42 19.32
N THR A 580 26.11 15.44 20.01
CA THR A 580 25.64 14.18 19.40
C THR A 580 24.13 14.18 19.16
N ALA A 581 23.67 13.34 18.22
CA ALA A 581 22.24 13.20 17.88
C ALA A 581 21.38 12.60 19.00
N GLY A 582 22.03 11.99 20.00
CA GLY A 582 21.41 11.38 21.17
C GLY A 582 22.46 11.04 22.23
N ASN A 583 22.07 10.33 23.29
CA ASN A 583 22.99 9.97 24.38
C ASN A 583 24.17 9.16 23.83
N HIS A 584 25.39 9.66 24.04
CA HIS A 584 26.58 9.06 23.43
C HIS A 584 27.21 7.94 24.27
N GLY A 585 26.88 7.81 25.56
CA GLY A 585 27.35 6.71 26.41
C GLY A 585 28.88 6.64 26.62
N PHE A 586 29.60 7.74 26.35
CA PHE A 586 31.05 7.84 26.56
C PHE A 586 31.35 8.38 27.96
N THR A 587 32.58 8.17 28.42
CA THR A 587 33.09 8.66 29.71
C THR A 587 34.31 9.56 29.51
N THR A 588 34.49 10.55 30.39
CA THR A 588 35.68 11.41 30.38
C THR A 588 36.96 10.58 30.45
N GLY A 589 37.90 10.84 29.55
CA GLY A 589 39.13 10.08 29.39
C GLY A 589 39.07 9.02 28.27
N ASP A 590 37.89 8.74 27.70
CA ASP A 590 37.79 7.88 26.53
C ASP A 590 38.56 8.47 25.34
N SER A 591 39.20 7.59 24.56
CA SER A 591 39.81 7.93 23.27
C SER A 591 38.75 7.73 22.19
N ILE A 592 38.33 8.80 21.50
CA ILE A 592 37.25 8.81 20.52
C ILE A 592 37.77 9.30 19.17
N THR A 593 37.47 8.56 18.10
CA THR A 593 37.75 8.95 16.72
C THR A 593 36.62 9.81 16.18
N ILE A 594 36.96 11.03 15.75
CA ILE A 594 36.12 11.96 14.99
C ILE A 594 36.47 11.84 13.51
N ALA A 595 35.46 11.64 12.66
CA ALA A 595 35.65 11.50 11.22
C ALA A 595 34.63 12.31 10.41
N ASN A 596 35.00 12.61 9.15
CA ASN A 596 34.20 13.27 8.11
C ASN A 596 33.80 14.73 8.41
N ALA A 597 34.54 15.42 9.28
CA ALA A 597 34.42 16.86 9.50
C ALA A 597 35.29 17.66 8.51
N THR A 598 34.77 18.78 8.02
CA THR A 598 35.47 19.76 7.18
C THR A 598 35.56 21.09 7.95
N PRO A 599 36.74 21.72 8.07
CA PRO A 599 38.05 21.30 7.58
C PRO A 599 38.61 20.06 8.30
N ASP A 600 39.53 19.34 7.64
CA ASP A 600 40.07 18.05 8.10
C ASP A 600 40.72 18.09 9.49
N ASN A 601 41.10 19.27 9.97
CA ASN A 601 41.71 19.50 11.28
C ASN A 601 40.81 19.08 12.47
N TYR A 602 39.49 18.99 12.26
CA TYR A 602 38.56 18.47 13.27
C TYR A 602 38.61 16.93 13.37
N ASN A 603 39.12 16.24 12.35
CA ASN A 603 39.21 14.78 12.33
C ASN A 603 40.44 14.28 13.10
N GLY A 604 40.32 13.10 13.70
CA GLY A 604 41.40 12.49 14.48
C GLY A 604 40.88 11.68 15.65
N THR A 605 41.79 11.08 16.41
CA THR A 605 41.45 10.39 17.65
C THR A 605 41.89 11.23 18.83
N PHE A 606 40.95 11.58 19.70
CA PHE A 606 41.17 12.51 20.80
C PHE A 606 40.73 11.90 22.13
N THR A 607 41.44 12.26 23.19
CA THR A 607 40.93 12.03 24.55
C THR A 607 39.86 13.07 24.86
N ILE A 608 38.66 12.63 25.25
CA ILE A 608 37.52 13.52 25.44
C ILE A 608 37.25 13.87 26.91
N ALA A 609 36.60 15.01 27.14
CA ALA A 609 35.97 15.36 28.41
C ALA A 609 34.45 15.50 28.23
N VAL A 610 33.69 14.60 28.84
CA VAL A 610 32.23 14.55 28.75
C VAL A 610 31.64 15.63 29.64
N THR A 611 30.74 16.45 29.08
CA THR A 611 30.07 17.55 29.78
C THR A 611 28.64 17.21 30.17
N ASP A 612 27.93 16.43 29.35
CA ASP A 612 26.61 15.85 29.66
C ASP A 612 26.33 14.63 28.76
N ALA A 613 25.11 14.09 28.77
CA ALA A 613 24.75 12.89 28.00
C ALA A 613 24.88 13.06 26.46
N THR A 614 24.84 14.29 25.95
CA THR A 614 24.84 14.61 24.52
C THR A 614 26.01 15.51 24.08
N HIS A 615 26.90 15.85 25.02
CA HIS A 615 28.01 16.76 24.77
C HIS A 615 29.31 16.28 25.38
N PHE A 616 30.39 16.42 24.61
CA PHE A 616 31.75 16.25 25.09
C PHE A 616 32.70 17.22 24.37
N THR A 617 33.89 17.39 24.92
CA THR A 617 34.90 18.31 24.39
C THR A 617 36.24 17.63 24.14
N TYR A 618 37.04 18.17 23.23
CA TYR A 618 38.43 17.78 23.01
C TYR A 618 39.30 18.97 22.58
N PRO A 619 40.62 18.94 22.85
CA PRO A 619 41.52 20.01 22.44
C PRO A 619 41.91 19.91 20.96
N ILE A 620 42.03 21.06 20.29
CA ILE A 620 42.55 21.18 18.92
C ILE A 620 43.73 22.17 18.89
N ALA A 621 44.82 21.80 18.21
CA ALA A 621 46.08 22.56 18.20
C ALA A 621 46.09 23.74 17.21
N GLU A 622 45.16 23.77 16.25
CA GLU A 622 45.04 24.81 15.23
C GLU A 622 43.71 25.57 15.35
N TYR A 623 43.57 26.66 14.60
CA TYR A 623 42.37 27.53 14.60
C TYR A 623 41.54 27.36 13.31
N PRO A 624 40.90 26.20 13.06
CA PRO A 624 40.05 26.05 11.90
C PRO A 624 38.79 26.95 11.99
N PRO A 625 38.18 27.34 10.85
CA PRO A 625 36.85 27.90 10.78
C PRO A 625 35.81 27.12 11.60
N THR A 626 34.82 27.83 12.17
CA THR A 626 33.77 27.26 13.03
C THR A 626 32.41 27.88 12.66
N PRO A 627 31.29 27.11 12.60
CA PRO A 627 31.19 25.66 12.81
C PRO A 627 31.87 24.84 11.70
N ALA A 628 32.21 23.58 11.97
CA ALA A 628 32.60 22.64 10.92
C ALA A 628 31.42 22.35 9.97
N THR A 629 31.70 21.85 8.77
CA THR A 629 30.71 21.34 7.80
C THR A 629 30.99 19.88 7.47
N GLY A 630 29.96 19.06 7.19
CA GLY A 630 30.13 17.63 6.84
C GLY A 630 29.14 16.68 7.56
N THR A 631 29.30 15.38 7.32
CA THR A 631 28.52 14.30 7.97
C THR A 631 29.38 13.60 9.02
N TYR A 632 29.32 14.11 10.24
CA TYR A 632 30.22 13.79 11.35
C TYR A 632 29.90 12.47 12.06
N THR A 633 30.93 11.74 12.51
CA THR A 633 30.75 10.57 13.41
C THR A 633 31.76 10.57 14.55
N ALA A 634 31.34 10.12 15.72
CA ALA A 634 32.19 9.82 16.88
C ALA A 634 32.15 8.33 17.17
N SER A 635 33.31 7.68 17.29
CA SER A 635 33.36 6.26 17.67
C SER A 635 34.50 5.93 18.61
N LYS A 636 34.30 4.97 19.52
CA LYS A 636 35.44 4.36 20.21
C LYS A 636 36.25 3.57 19.18
N PRO A 637 37.58 3.75 19.09
CA PRO A 637 38.43 2.90 18.27
C PRO A 637 38.18 1.43 18.65
N GLY A 638 38.11 0.55 17.65
CA GLY A 638 38.11 -0.88 17.90
C GLY A 638 39.34 -1.29 18.73
N THR A 639 39.25 -2.37 19.48
CA THR A 639 40.37 -2.88 20.27
C THR A 639 41.59 -3.06 19.35
N PRO A 640 42.75 -2.43 19.63
CA PRO A 640 43.91 -2.52 18.75
C PRO A 640 44.31 -3.97 18.54
N ARG A 641 44.42 -4.38 17.28
CA ARG A 641 44.92 -5.71 16.92
C ARG A 641 46.38 -5.59 16.50
N SER A 642 47.21 -6.51 16.98
CA SER A 642 48.60 -6.56 16.56
C SER A 642 48.72 -6.94 15.09
N ILE A 643 49.60 -6.24 14.38
CA ILE A 643 50.06 -6.66 13.06
C ILE A 643 51.33 -7.46 13.26
N LEU A 644 51.31 -8.71 12.82
CA LEU A 644 52.46 -9.62 12.92
C LEU A 644 53.51 -9.31 11.85
N LEU A 645 53.05 -8.92 10.66
CA LEU A 645 53.92 -8.65 9.52
C LEU A 645 53.26 -7.68 8.54
N LEU A 646 54.06 -6.76 7.99
CA LEU A 646 53.73 -5.94 6.84
C LEU A 646 54.63 -6.33 5.68
N THR A 647 54.06 -6.61 4.51
CA THR A 647 54.82 -6.94 3.30
C THR A 647 54.35 -6.06 2.14
N ARG A 648 55.30 -5.51 1.38
CA ARG A 648 55.03 -4.60 0.25
C ARG A 648 55.32 -5.26 -1.09
N SER A 649 54.41 -5.14 -2.04
CA SER A 649 54.62 -5.45 -3.46
C SER A 649 54.07 -4.30 -4.31
N GLY A 650 54.96 -3.50 -4.92
CA GLY A 650 54.57 -2.29 -5.65
C GLY A 650 53.91 -1.25 -4.74
N THR A 651 52.66 -0.89 -5.05
CA THR A 651 51.80 0.00 -4.24
C THR A 651 50.91 -0.76 -3.27
N THR A 652 50.88 -2.10 -3.31
CA THR A 652 50.04 -2.93 -2.45
C THR A 652 50.81 -3.36 -1.20
N MET A 653 50.24 -3.06 -0.05
CA MET A 653 50.67 -3.57 1.26
C MET A 653 49.77 -4.73 1.65
N THR A 654 50.36 -5.78 2.23
CA THR A 654 49.66 -6.89 2.88
C THR A 654 50.01 -6.90 4.36
N ALA A 655 49.01 -6.86 5.22
CA ALA A 655 49.14 -6.98 6.67
C ALA A 655 48.66 -8.35 7.13
N ILE A 656 49.42 -8.99 8.02
CA ILE A 656 49.01 -10.21 8.72
C ILE A 656 48.53 -9.83 10.12
N SER A 657 47.27 -10.08 10.43
CA SER A 657 46.67 -9.89 11.75
C SER A 657 45.66 -11.01 12.00
N LEU A 658 45.88 -11.86 12.99
CA LEU A 658 45.08 -13.07 13.17
C LEU A 658 43.63 -12.76 13.54
N ALA A 659 42.70 -13.49 12.92
CA ALA A 659 41.26 -13.44 13.14
C ALA A 659 40.67 -12.03 13.18
N HIS A 660 41.20 -11.12 12.33
CA HIS A 660 40.98 -9.68 12.45
C HIS A 660 39.50 -9.26 12.25
N GLY A 661 38.71 -10.07 11.55
CA GLY A 661 37.27 -9.85 11.37
C GLY A 661 36.92 -8.66 10.47
N PHE A 662 37.89 -8.17 9.70
CA PHE A 662 37.70 -7.07 8.74
C PHE A 662 37.28 -7.63 7.38
N THR A 663 36.48 -6.86 6.65
CA THR A 663 36.05 -7.17 5.28
C THR A 663 36.56 -6.10 4.31
N VAL A 664 36.53 -6.41 3.01
CA VAL A 664 36.85 -5.44 1.95
C VAL A 664 35.99 -4.18 2.11
N GLY A 665 36.62 -3.02 1.94
CA GLY A 665 35.99 -1.71 2.12
C GLY A 665 36.01 -1.15 3.55
N ASN A 666 36.38 -1.94 4.56
CA ASN A 666 36.64 -1.37 5.89
C ASN A 666 37.86 -0.43 5.86
N THR A 667 37.82 0.60 6.70
CA THR A 667 38.95 1.51 6.90
C THR A 667 39.69 1.12 8.18
N VAL A 668 41.02 1.01 8.11
CA VAL A 668 41.89 0.66 9.24
C VAL A 668 42.96 1.73 9.46
N THR A 669 43.27 2.02 10.72
CA THR A 669 44.37 2.92 11.09
C THR A 669 45.55 2.10 11.56
N LEU A 670 46.70 2.23 10.90
CA LEU A 670 47.95 1.60 11.27
C LEU A 670 48.86 2.59 11.99
N SER A 671 49.47 2.15 13.08
CA SER A 671 50.44 2.93 13.85
C SER A 671 51.54 2.02 14.41
N GLY A 672 52.71 2.61 14.70
CA GLY A 672 53.84 1.90 15.30
C GLY A 672 54.82 1.27 14.31
N ALA A 673 54.63 1.45 13.00
CA ALA A 673 55.65 1.08 12.02
C ALA A 673 56.83 2.07 12.06
N ASN A 674 58.06 1.58 11.90
CA ASN A 674 59.27 2.40 11.89
C ASN A 674 59.38 3.29 10.64
N GLN A 675 58.83 2.88 9.50
CA GLN A 675 58.72 3.74 8.32
C GLN A 675 57.44 4.59 8.37
N PRO A 676 57.53 5.93 8.26
CA PRO A 676 56.37 6.81 8.34
C PRO A 676 55.26 6.50 7.33
N GLU A 677 55.63 6.09 6.11
CA GLU A 677 54.71 5.79 5.01
C GLU A 677 53.77 4.59 5.25
N TYR A 678 54.04 3.76 6.26
CA TYR A 678 53.20 2.63 6.63
C TYR A 678 52.25 2.93 7.80
N ASN A 679 52.39 4.12 8.40
CA ASN A 679 51.47 4.61 9.41
C ASN A 679 50.41 5.49 8.73
N GLY A 680 49.16 5.36 9.14
CA GLY A 680 48.05 6.13 8.56
C GLY A 680 46.76 5.34 8.44
N THR A 681 45.77 5.98 7.85
CA THR A 681 44.43 5.41 7.65
C THR A 681 44.29 4.90 6.23
N PHE A 682 43.96 3.63 6.07
CA PHE A 682 43.90 2.95 4.77
C PHE A 682 42.59 2.18 4.58
N THR A 683 42.06 2.18 3.37
CA THR A 683 40.91 1.35 2.99
C THR A 683 41.38 -0.03 2.55
N ILE A 684 40.74 -1.08 3.09
CA ILE A 684 41.04 -2.47 2.76
C ILE A 684 40.55 -2.79 1.34
N THR A 685 41.46 -3.24 0.49
CA THR A 685 41.20 -3.64 -0.91
C THR A 685 40.99 -5.15 -1.07
N ASN A 686 41.49 -5.97 -0.15
CA ASN A 686 41.23 -7.40 -0.08
C ASN A 686 41.36 -7.88 1.38
N ALA A 687 40.58 -8.88 1.79
CA ALA A 687 40.61 -9.42 3.15
C ALA A 687 40.37 -10.93 3.17
N THR A 688 41.12 -11.64 4.00
CA THR A 688 40.87 -13.01 4.43
C THR A 688 40.58 -13.02 5.94
N THR A 689 40.59 -14.19 6.58
CA THR A 689 40.44 -14.28 8.05
C THR A 689 41.63 -13.68 8.80
N ASP A 690 42.84 -13.79 8.24
CA ASP A 690 44.10 -13.49 8.92
C ASP A 690 44.97 -12.45 8.20
N THR A 691 44.57 -12.02 7.00
CA THR A 691 45.32 -11.06 6.18
C THR A 691 44.40 -10.04 5.54
N PHE A 692 44.88 -8.81 5.41
CA PHE A 692 44.21 -7.80 4.59
C PHE A 692 45.21 -6.99 3.78
N THR A 693 44.77 -6.46 2.65
CA THR A 693 45.59 -5.62 1.76
C THR A 693 45.06 -4.21 1.66
N PHE A 694 45.95 -3.25 1.44
CA PHE A 694 45.62 -1.85 1.18
C PHE A 694 46.67 -1.22 0.26
N THR A 695 46.37 -0.05 -0.30
CA THR A 695 47.30 0.65 -1.21
C THR A 695 47.98 1.83 -0.52
N ILE A 696 49.26 2.02 -0.79
CA ILE A 696 50.04 3.20 -0.40
C ILE A 696 50.53 3.95 -1.63
N SER A 697 50.63 5.28 -1.53
CA SER A 697 51.16 6.13 -2.60
C SER A 697 52.66 5.88 -2.79
N ALA A 698 53.11 5.72 -4.04
CA ALA A 698 54.54 5.56 -4.33
C ALA A 698 55.28 6.88 -4.06
N THR A 699 56.26 6.87 -3.16
CA THR A 699 57.21 7.98 -3.03
C THR A 699 58.23 7.91 -4.15
N GLU A 700 58.28 8.97 -4.97
CA GLU A 700 59.38 9.26 -5.87
C GLU A 700 60.64 9.56 -5.02
N ASN A 701 61.76 8.90 -5.33
CA ASN A 701 63.01 9.02 -4.59
C ASN A 701 63.59 10.45 -4.74
N ARG A 702 63.20 11.40 -3.88
CA ARG A 702 63.82 12.73 -3.85
C ARG A 702 65.04 12.72 -2.94
N TYR A 703 66.23 12.61 -3.55
CA TYR A 703 67.43 13.18 -2.93
C TYR A 703 67.28 14.71 -2.85
N PRO A 704 67.55 15.36 -1.70
CA PRO A 704 67.43 16.81 -1.59
C PRO A 704 68.59 17.47 -2.36
N ARG A 705 68.26 18.17 -3.45
CA ARG A 705 69.14 19.17 -4.06
C ARG A 705 69.23 20.36 -3.10
N TRP A 706 70.41 20.56 -2.52
CA TRP A 706 70.79 21.83 -1.90
C TRP A 706 70.80 22.93 -2.96
N GLN A 707 69.90 23.90 -2.87
CA GLN A 707 70.06 25.21 -3.49
C GLN A 707 70.58 26.16 -2.42
N HIS A 708 71.90 26.36 -2.38
CA HIS A 708 72.49 27.54 -1.79
C HIS A 708 72.87 28.52 -2.89
N LEU A 709 72.33 29.73 -2.78
CA LEU A 709 72.74 30.91 -3.51
C LEU A 709 74.12 31.34 -2.96
N HIS A 710 75.19 31.26 -3.77
CA HIS A 710 76.31 32.21 -3.77
C HIS A 710 77.31 31.91 -4.91
N GLN A 711 77.40 32.87 -5.83
CA GLN A 711 78.57 33.45 -6.52
C GLN A 711 79.87 32.64 -6.80
N HIS A 712 80.30 32.80 -8.07
CA HIS A 712 81.66 32.82 -8.65
C HIS A 712 82.34 31.55 -9.23
N SER A 713 82.59 31.68 -10.54
CA SER A 713 83.80 31.42 -11.35
C SER A 713 84.19 30.01 -11.83
N GLU A 714 84.39 29.97 -13.16
CA GLU A 714 85.33 29.13 -13.93
C GLU A 714 85.02 27.63 -14.03
N SER A 715 85.33 26.90 -15.10
CA SER A 715 85.55 27.14 -16.53
C SER A 715 85.70 25.73 -17.14
N ASP A 716 85.47 25.60 -18.45
CA ASP A 716 85.93 24.49 -19.31
C ASP A 716 85.30 23.09 -19.16
N ARG A 717 84.48 22.65 -20.12
CA ARG A 717 84.81 22.08 -21.46
C ARG A 717 85.08 20.56 -21.43
N ARG A 718 84.10 19.80 -21.95
CA ARG A 718 84.18 18.76 -23.02
C ARG A 718 83.28 17.55 -22.75
N LEU A 719 82.27 17.42 -23.62
CA LEU A 719 81.53 16.21 -23.99
C LEU A 719 82.28 15.50 -25.16
N PRO A 720 81.78 14.38 -25.78
CA PRO A 720 81.09 13.16 -25.30
C PRO A 720 81.61 11.84 -26.00
N VAL A 721 80.83 10.73 -25.90
CA VAL A 721 80.74 9.54 -26.82
C VAL A 721 81.71 8.36 -26.55
N ALA A 722 81.37 7.06 -26.61
CA ALA A 722 80.16 6.21 -26.57
C ALA A 722 80.61 4.73 -26.60
N LEU A 723 79.78 3.76 -26.15
CA LEU A 723 79.67 2.44 -26.79
C LEU A 723 78.38 1.66 -26.39
N HIS A 724 77.53 1.37 -27.40
CA HIS A 724 76.68 0.18 -27.65
C HIS A 724 75.64 -0.31 -26.60
N VAL A 725 74.42 -0.79 -26.89
CA VAL A 725 73.67 -1.11 -28.13
C VAL A 725 72.16 -1.17 -27.82
N HIS A 726 71.34 -0.80 -28.80
CA HIS A 726 69.87 -0.82 -28.82
C HIS A 726 69.29 -2.14 -29.37
N ARG A 727 68.09 -2.52 -28.89
CA ARG A 727 66.86 -2.93 -29.63
C ARG A 727 65.84 -3.53 -28.61
N ASN A 728 64.52 -3.46 -28.75
CA ASN A 728 63.67 -3.28 -29.93
C ASN A 728 62.22 -2.85 -29.54
N HIS A 729 61.51 -2.31 -30.54
CA HIS A 729 60.11 -1.85 -30.54
C HIS A 729 59.17 -2.89 -31.19
N GLN A 730 57.93 -2.95 -30.68
CA GLN A 730 56.59 -3.10 -31.33
C GLN A 730 56.18 -4.21 -32.35
N CYS A 731 54.87 -4.51 -32.26
CA CYS A 731 53.85 -4.81 -33.31
C CYS A 731 53.15 -6.18 -33.34
N THR A 732 51.90 -6.11 -33.81
CA THR A 732 50.73 -7.01 -33.85
C THR A 732 50.69 -8.09 -34.96
N GLU A 733 49.74 -9.05 -34.82
CA GLU A 733 48.98 -9.85 -35.83
C GLU A 733 49.14 -11.40 -35.92
N ARG A 734 47.96 -12.05 -36.18
CA ARG A 734 47.63 -13.25 -37.01
C ARG A 734 47.64 -14.71 -36.48
N VAL A 735 46.43 -15.33 -36.56
CA VAL A 735 45.96 -16.61 -37.18
C VAL A 735 46.77 -17.93 -37.08
N SER A 736 46.06 -19.00 -36.66
CA SER A 736 46.28 -20.49 -36.63
C SER A 736 46.93 -21.14 -37.89
N PRO A 737 47.31 -22.46 -37.98
CA PRO A 737 46.86 -23.65 -37.20
C PRO A 737 47.89 -24.81 -36.95
N GLY A 738 47.46 -25.86 -36.22
CA GLY A 738 47.80 -27.26 -36.56
C GLY A 738 48.62 -28.13 -35.58
N GLY A 739 48.05 -29.30 -35.22
CA GLY A 739 48.72 -30.52 -34.72
C GLY A 739 48.78 -30.66 -33.19
N GLY A 740 48.28 -31.69 -32.52
CA GLY A 740 47.81 -33.02 -32.91
C GLY A 740 48.44 -34.08 -31.98
N ALA A 741 47.60 -34.90 -31.32
CA ALA A 741 47.89 -36.21 -30.73
C ALA A 741 48.85 -36.27 -29.50
N ASN A 742 48.79 -37.21 -28.56
CA ASN A 742 47.81 -38.15 -28.02
C ASN A 742 48.55 -38.93 -26.89
N CYS A 743 47.80 -39.55 -25.96
CA CYS A 743 48.12 -40.80 -25.23
C CYS A 743 49.19 -40.84 -24.10
N GLY A 744 48.70 -40.88 -22.85
CA GLY A 744 48.82 -42.03 -21.91
C GLY A 744 50.18 -42.41 -21.29
N PRO A 745 50.24 -43.49 -20.50
CA PRO A 745 49.77 -43.57 -19.10
C PRO A 745 50.78 -44.30 -18.17
N ASN A 746 50.31 -44.69 -16.97
CA ASN A 746 50.83 -45.69 -16.02
C ASN A 746 51.73 -45.14 -14.90
N ASP A 747 51.35 -45.21 -13.62
CA ASP A 747 50.92 -46.34 -12.76
C ASP A 747 52.09 -46.92 -11.96
N GLY A 748 51.81 -47.21 -10.68
CA GLY A 748 52.55 -48.19 -9.87
C GLY A 748 53.10 -47.59 -8.58
N ASN A 749 52.32 -47.49 -7.51
CA ASN A 749 51.90 -48.55 -6.55
C ASN A 749 52.92 -48.83 -5.44
N GLY A 750 52.42 -48.88 -4.21
CA GLY A 750 53.09 -49.60 -3.12
C GLY A 750 52.52 -49.38 -1.71
N ASN A 751 51.61 -50.27 -1.33
CA ASN A 751 51.20 -50.73 0.02
C ASN A 751 50.29 -49.82 0.87
N ASP A 752 49.03 -50.17 1.18
CA ASP A 752 48.37 -51.41 1.67
C ASP A 752 48.41 -51.55 3.20
N GLN A 753 47.22 -51.71 3.81
CA GLN A 753 46.86 -52.43 5.06
C GLN A 753 45.42 -52.04 5.55
N LEU A 754 44.48 -52.96 5.31
CA LEU A 754 43.57 -53.60 6.29
C LEU A 754 42.51 -52.79 7.12
N GLN A 755 41.22 -53.11 6.86
CA GLN A 755 40.22 -53.78 7.75
C GLN A 755 38.79 -53.17 7.87
N SER A 756 37.81 -54.09 7.77
CA SER A 756 36.40 -54.09 8.26
C SER A 756 35.39 -53.11 7.63
N ARG A 757 34.33 -53.51 6.90
CA ARG A 757 33.11 -54.31 7.19
C ARG A 757 32.19 -53.76 8.29
N LEU A 758 31.05 -53.17 7.86
CA LEU A 758 29.63 -53.56 8.09
C LEU A 758 28.72 -52.33 7.76
N GLN A 759 27.97 -52.25 6.64
CA GLN A 759 26.61 -52.79 6.37
C GLN A 759 25.57 -52.36 7.45
N TYR A 760 24.36 -51.81 7.22
CA TYR A 760 23.25 -51.85 6.24
C TYR A 760 22.34 -50.63 6.55
N GLY A 761 21.41 -50.06 5.78
CA GLY A 761 20.82 -50.35 4.47
C GLY A 761 19.63 -49.39 4.23
N GLN A 762 19.42 -48.98 2.98
CA GLN A 762 18.15 -48.45 2.48
C GLN A 762 17.15 -49.60 2.29
N SER A 763 15.84 -49.32 2.35
CA SER A 763 14.90 -49.93 1.41
C SER A 763 13.63 -49.10 1.24
N ARG A 764 13.35 -48.79 -0.02
CA ARG A 764 12.02 -48.47 -0.54
C ARG A 764 11.11 -49.69 -0.36
N HIS A 765 9.81 -49.49 -0.18
CA HIS A 765 8.80 -50.22 -0.94
C HIS A 765 7.48 -49.47 -0.96
N ALA A 766 6.94 -49.32 -2.17
CA ALA A 766 5.52 -49.11 -2.40
C ALA A 766 4.78 -50.38 -1.99
N ASP A 767 3.59 -50.23 -1.39
CA ASP A 767 2.48 -51.12 -1.67
C ASP A 767 1.13 -50.45 -1.39
N ARG A 768 0.21 -50.70 -2.32
CA ARG A 768 -1.23 -50.47 -2.21
C ARG A 768 -1.78 -51.29 -1.04
N CYS A 769 -2.78 -50.77 -0.34
CA CYS A 769 -4.10 -51.42 -0.26
C CYS A 769 -5.11 -50.58 0.53
N ARG A 770 -6.36 -50.77 0.11
CA ARG A 770 -7.63 -50.25 0.61
C ARG A 770 -7.78 -50.28 2.13
N GLY A 771 -8.56 -49.32 2.61
CA GLY A 771 -9.29 -49.28 3.87
C GLY A 771 -10.23 -48.10 3.82
#